data_AF-A0A2D0SCG9-F1
#
_entry.id   AF-A0A2D0SCG9-F1
#
_cell.length_a   1.000
_cell.length_b   1.000
_cell.length_c   1.000
_cell.angle_alpha   90.00
_cell.angle_beta   90.00
_cell.angle_gamma   90.00
#
_symmetry.space_group_name_H-M   'P 1'
#
loop_
_entity.id
_entity.type
_entity.pdbx_description
1 polymer ?
#
loop_
_entity_poly.entity_id
_entity_poly.type
_entity_poly.pdbx_seq_one_letter_code
_entity_poly.pdbx_strand_id
1 'polypeptide(L)'
;MSMMAADQNISHILQELCHPPCNANQMCCKNEDNNNINNAGIAEEPWIPTSMVTQIQEQECTHDHRSERSFKSQGKDDDTKDPQGDPCNSPVSPKNSNNKNQTDQATRKPNISTKSSVFEKWAAMEDKANQRPLAKRQLSDISKAITFRAVKKTLVKEEDQTREKVQNSATQHDRRNDQIILNQHGSRRKLQKELISGTKDFYRVDTHTFSAGQELKSKKIFSVPTIARTITKGTCTDLERLRAIWIWLCHNIEYDLDGYLGLTEKVCSPERVIETGRGVCCGYSSLCLQLCKEVGIECREVGGHGKGIGYKLGQSYQNTKANHMWNAVLLEDHWYLLDACWGAGKVDMDKKAFIKRYNDFYFLTDPEDFINSHWPDEEEWQLLDNPIKLEEFEKNVLKTSEFYKLGLTLIHPKQFLLITEDGEASISMRFSQPVDFTYEISQQHSGEQKELSTSMGLLTVTQNSMKLQLMPPASGTFDIMLFARPGHTSGKYSWVCSFQLECYEPKTSQNLPENPYLYWGMTQNAEDLGLKPCIYGSEAILIKSGSSELVLHTSRPLMMLCEISHKDLDDTLAMRCLATQIEADRLTCSILCPYIGYYRLSVFVSDYESDRNSFQNVGNFLLHCTANPINLNQLLPPDLSYFCGPGIRTDDAGLTKFSHTAAIVSTQQGKCNITFQNQRDLDLQAILKHSKEQSGHPLSQHVFFTYNGSKVTLSVALPKPGVYKLSLYGKTTSNQEFNLLCDFILKNSSESSCPPFPYTYMAWRKGCMLFEPCSGLLEPLCWVQFRICVPGARRVSVLGEHRVDLQINKSHIWEGEVFTGNVEQIKLAASQDETSDQMDILMSFDVLRPQNEIK
;
A
#
# COMPACT_ATOMS: atom_id res chain seq x y z
N MET A 1 -43.00 -0.61 -46.60
CA MET A 1 -43.22 -1.28 -45.30
C MET A 1 -42.65 -0.34 -44.24
N SER A 2 -43.47 0.60 -43.75
CA SER A 2 -44.41 0.44 -42.61
C SER A 2 -43.67 0.66 -41.29
N MET A 3 -43.45 1.92 -40.88
CA MET A 3 -44.34 2.78 -40.04
C MET A 3 -44.10 2.52 -38.53
N MET A 4 -43.76 3.50 -37.67
CA MET A 4 -44.34 4.83 -37.31
C MET A 4 -45.34 4.76 -36.13
N ALA A 5 -45.47 5.89 -35.41
CA ALA A 5 -46.10 6.09 -34.09
C ALA A 5 -45.32 5.46 -32.90
N ALA A 6 -44.96 6.13 -31.79
CA ALA A 6 -45.21 7.46 -31.21
C ALA A 6 -46.38 7.64 -30.21
N ASP A 7 -46.09 8.48 -29.22
CA ASP A 7 -46.94 9.28 -28.30
C ASP A 7 -47.65 8.70 -27.05
N GLN A 8 -47.17 9.21 -25.90
CA GLN A 8 -47.89 9.92 -24.83
C GLN A 8 -49.00 9.25 -23.99
N ASN A 9 -48.85 9.40 -22.66
CA ASN A 9 -49.85 10.14 -21.88
C ASN A 9 -49.20 10.84 -20.65
N ILE A 10 -49.80 11.93 -20.16
CA ILE A 10 -49.21 12.85 -19.15
C ILE A 10 -50.27 13.31 -18.12
N SER A 11 -49.90 13.30 -16.82
CA SER A 11 -50.49 13.95 -15.61
C SER A 11 -52.04 13.95 -15.41
N HIS A 12 -52.64 14.07 -14.23
CA HIS A 12 -52.34 14.81 -12.99
C HIS A 12 -53.11 14.21 -11.79
N ILE A 13 -52.66 14.46 -10.55
CA ILE A 13 -53.42 15.11 -9.45
C ILE A 13 -52.52 15.29 -8.20
N LEU A 14 -52.88 16.20 -7.30
CA LEU A 14 -52.13 16.71 -6.14
C LEU A 14 -53.12 16.85 -4.94
N GLN A 15 -52.76 17.07 -3.67
CA GLN A 15 -51.49 17.43 -3.02
C GLN A 15 -51.52 17.04 -1.51
N GLU A 16 -50.69 17.70 -0.68
CA GLU A 16 -50.82 17.90 0.79
C GLU A 16 -50.31 16.82 1.78
N LEU A 17 -49.79 17.14 2.98
CA LEU A 17 -48.78 18.17 3.39
C LEU A 17 -48.33 17.98 4.87
N CYS A 18 -47.21 18.64 5.24
CA CYS A 18 -46.77 19.05 6.59
C CYS A 18 -46.10 18.07 7.60
N HIS A 19 -45.00 18.59 8.18
CA HIS A 19 -44.16 18.17 9.33
C HIS A 19 -44.24 19.24 10.46
N PRO A 20 -43.45 19.20 11.58
CA PRO A 20 -42.70 18.10 12.20
C PRO A 20 -43.36 17.64 13.53
N PRO A 21 -43.10 18.15 14.77
CA PRO A 21 -42.05 19.04 15.33
C PRO A 21 -40.89 18.25 16.01
N CYS A 22 -40.05 18.93 16.82
CA CYS A 22 -38.94 18.36 17.61
C CYS A 22 -39.16 18.54 19.14
N ASN A 23 -38.39 17.84 19.98
CA ASN A 23 -37.76 18.46 21.16
C ASN A 23 -36.59 17.64 21.76
N ALA A 24 -35.78 18.29 22.60
CA ALA A 24 -34.60 17.73 23.26
C ALA A 24 -34.70 17.82 24.81
N ASN A 25 -33.56 17.66 25.51
CA ASN A 25 -33.32 17.77 26.97
C ASN A 25 -33.64 16.51 27.83
N GLN A 26 -33.01 16.28 29.00
CA GLN A 26 -31.68 16.66 29.54
C GLN A 26 -31.43 15.93 30.89
N MET A 27 -30.18 15.51 31.16
CA MET A 27 -29.54 15.27 32.48
C MET A 27 -30.09 14.27 33.55
N CYS A 28 -29.11 13.53 34.10
CA CYS A 28 -28.88 13.23 35.53
C CYS A 28 -29.83 12.33 36.36
N CYS A 29 -29.27 11.16 36.69
CA CYS A 29 -29.00 10.69 38.06
C CYS A 29 -30.07 10.84 39.16
N LYS A 30 -30.47 9.70 39.74
CA LYS A 30 -29.97 9.30 41.08
C LYS A 30 -30.20 7.81 41.41
N ASN A 31 -29.45 7.33 42.38
CA ASN A 31 -29.62 6.02 43.03
C ASN A 31 -30.81 6.10 44.01
N GLU A 32 -31.43 4.97 44.35
CA GLU A 32 -31.25 4.27 45.64
C GLU A 32 -32.13 3.01 45.74
N ASP A 33 -31.54 1.91 46.19
CA ASP A 33 -31.95 1.05 47.32
C ASP A 33 -33.48 0.84 47.60
N ASN A 34 -33.98 -0.34 47.98
CA ASN A 34 -33.33 -1.47 48.67
C ASN A 34 -34.23 -2.74 48.75
N ASN A 35 -33.63 -3.88 49.12
CA ASN A 35 -34.24 -5.02 49.87
C ASN A 35 -35.44 -5.84 49.28
N ASN A 36 -35.66 -7.14 49.61
CA ASN A 36 -34.78 -8.26 50.02
C ASN A 36 -35.61 -9.60 50.03
N ILE A 37 -35.03 -10.68 50.59
CA ILE A 37 -35.64 -11.94 51.09
C ILE A 37 -35.75 -13.13 50.11
N ASN A 38 -34.61 -13.83 49.99
CA ASN A 38 -34.39 -15.26 50.32
C ASN A 38 -35.34 -16.38 49.86
N ASN A 39 -34.73 -17.42 49.26
CA ASN A 39 -34.79 -18.79 49.83
C ASN A 39 -33.48 -19.56 49.50
N ALA A 40 -33.14 -20.62 50.26
CA ALA A 40 -31.77 -21.19 50.25
C ALA A 40 -31.67 -22.74 50.38
N GLY A 41 -30.52 -23.27 49.97
CA GLY A 41 -30.08 -24.69 50.05
C GLY A 41 -29.01 -24.98 48.96
N ILE A 42 -27.70 -25.09 49.24
CA ILE A 42 -26.96 -26.19 49.92
C ILE A 42 -27.00 -27.48 49.07
N ALA A 43 -25.91 -28.12 48.61
CA ALA A 43 -24.45 -28.03 48.85
C ALA A 43 -23.68 -28.72 47.66
N GLU A 44 -22.35 -28.76 47.45
CA GLU A 44 -21.12 -28.19 48.09
C GLU A 44 -19.91 -28.30 47.10
N GLU A 45 -18.70 -27.84 47.48
CA GLU A 45 -17.42 -28.00 46.74
C GLU A 45 -16.44 -28.97 47.44
N PRO A 46 -15.24 -29.24 46.86
CA PRO A 46 -14.06 -29.03 47.70
C PRO A 46 -12.76 -28.46 47.05
N TRP A 47 -12.29 -27.36 47.63
CA TRP A 47 -10.90 -27.04 48.06
C TRP A 47 -9.73 -26.86 47.05
N ILE A 48 -9.00 -25.75 47.25
CA ILE A 48 -7.67 -25.42 46.70
C ILE A 48 -6.77 -24.90 47.85
N PRO A 49 -5.48 -25.29 47.96
CA PRO A 49 -4.53 -24.75 48.95
C PRO A 49 -3.69 -23.55 48.45
N THR A 50 -3.07 -22.81 49.37
CA THR A 50 -2.65 -21.39 49.18
C THR A 50 -1.18 -21.12 49.56
N SER A 51 -0.69 -19.92 49.23
CA SER A 51 0.54 -19.23 49.72
C SER A 51 1.83 -19.44 48.89
N MET A 52 2.82 -18.54 48.88
CA MET A 52 3.07 -17.34 49.72
C MET A 52 3.33 -16.05 48.91
N VAL A 53 3.28 -14.90 49.60
CA VAL A 53 3.73 -13.57 49.13
C VAL A 53 4.70 -12.98 50.16
N THR A 54 5.77 -12.32 49.72
CA THR A 54 6.70 -11.57 50.57
C THR A 54 7.15 -10.26 49.90
N GLN A 55 7.26 -9.20 50.70
CA GLN A 55 7.77 -7.88 50.28
C GLN A 55 9.14 -7.61 50.92
N ILE A 56 10.11 -7.15 50.14
CA ILE A 56 11.29 -6.34 50.56
C ILE A 56 11.56 -5.45 49.32
N GLN A 57 11.30 -4.14 49.29
CA GLN A 57 11.77 -3.01 50.10
C GLN A 57 13.17 -2.51 49.67
N GLU A 58 13.25 -1.21 49.36
CA GLU A 58 14.45 -0.52 48.87
C GLU A 58 15.41 -0.18 50.03
N GLN A 59 16.72 -0.11 49.74
CA GLN A 59 17.66 0.60 50.59
C GLN A 59 18.86 1.11 49.80
N GLU A 60 19.13 2.41 49.89
CA GLU A 60 20.40 3.01 49.47
C GLU A 60 21.51 2.63 50.46
N CYS A 61 22.75 2.51 49.99
CA CYS A 61 23.91 2.63 50.86
C CYS A 61 25.12 3.16 50.08
N THR A 62 25.49 4.41 50.35
CA THR A 62 26.70 5.05 49.83
C THR A 62 27.92 4.65 50.65
N HIS A 63 29.06 4.36 50.01
CA HIS A 63 30.36 4.61 50.64
C HIS A 63 31.47 4.86 49.61
N ASP A 64 32.12 6.01 49.73
CA ASP A 64 33.43 6.29 49.12
C ASP A 64 34.51 5.35 49.67
N HIS A 65 35.45 4.95 48.82
CA HIS A 65 36.87 5.16 49.16
C HIS A 65 37.80 5.24 47.94
N ARG A 66 38.28 6.46 47.70
CA ARG A 66 39.33 6.84 46.75
C ARG A 66 40.69 6.21 47.10
N SER A 67 41.41 5.69 46.10
CA SER A 67 42.88 5.69 46.11
C SER A 67 43.47 5.64 44.69
N GLU A 68 44.56 6.38 44.50
CA GLU A 68 45.30 6.52 43.24
C GLU A 68 46.55 5.63 43.26
N ARG A 69 47.01 5.11 42.10
CA ARG A 69 48.41 5.29 41.64
C ARG A 69 48.68 4.71 40.25
N SER A 70 49.50 5.44 39.51
CA SER A 70 50.18 5.01 38.30
C SER A 70 51.57 4.46 38.62
N PHE A 71 52.15 3.66 37.71
CA PHE A 71 53.60 3.54 37.54
C PHE A 71 53.97 3.19 36.09
N LYS A 72 55.24 3.38 35.69
CA LYS A 72 55.73 3.31 34.31
C LYS A 72 56.96 2.40 34.13
N SER A 73 57.01 1.75 32.96
CA SER A 73 58.18 1.60 32.04
C SER A 73 59.42 0.73 32.39
N GLN A 74 60.08 0.27 31.30
CA GLN A 74 61.41 -0.39 31.19
C GLN A 74 61.46 -1.86 31.66
N GLY A 75 62.20 -2.79 31.05
CA GLY A 75 63.06 -2.86 29.84
C GLY A 75 63.79 -4.23 29.81
N LYS A 76 64.51 -4.73 28.78
CA LYS A 76 64.83 -4.35 27.37
C LYS A 76 65.27 -5.68 26.65
N ASP A 77 65.80 -5.58 25.42
CA ASP A 77 66.72 -6.51 24.70
C ASP A 77 66.10 -7.65 23.86
N ASP A 78 66.62 -8.04 22.68
CA ASP A 78 67.19 -7.27 21.55
C ASP A 78 67.23 -8.15 20.25
N ASP A 79 67.86 -7.65 19.18
CA ASP A 79 68.42 -8.34 17.99
C ASP A 79 67.64 -8.42 16.64
N THR A 80 67.69 -7.28 15.93
CA THR A 80 68.32 -7.07 14.60
C THR A 80 67.85 -7.78 13.28
N LYS A 81 67.41 -6.89 12.37
CA LYS A 81 67.83 -6.70 10.95
C LYS A 81 67.01 -7.24 9.75
N ASP A 82 66.38 -6.27 9.10
CA ASP A 82 66.01 -6.12 7.67
C ASP A 82 67.25 -6.11 6.73
N PRO A 83 67.15 -6.27 5.38
CA PRO A 83 66.79 -5.11 4.53
C PRO A 83 66.02 -5.38 3.19
N GLN A 84 64.98 -4.56 2.96
CA GLN A 84 64.60 -3.79 1.75
C GLN A 84 65.13 -4.15 0.33
N GLY A 85 64.25 -4.13 -0.69
CA GLY A 85 64.63 -4.01 -2.12
C GLY A 85 63.49 -4.15 -3.17
N ASP A 86 62.96 -3.02 -3.66
CA ASP A 86 62.08 -2.86 -4.86
C ASP A 86 62.88 -2.88 -6.21
N PRO A 87 62.34 -2.69 -7.45
CA PRO A 87 60.94 -2.49 -7.93
C PRO A 87 60.48 -3.24 -9.23
N CYS A 88 59.16 -3.18 -9.52
CA CYS A 88 58.48 -3.03 -10.85
C CYS A 88 58.56 -4.04 -12.05
N ASN A 89 57.40 -4.18 -12.71
CA ASN A 89 57.09 -4.48 -14.14
C ASN A 89 57.19 -5.92 -14.75
N SER A 90 56.00 -6.45 -15.14
CA SER A 90 55.55 -7.08 -16.43
C SER A 90 56.57 -7.71 -17.43
N PRO A 91 56.24 -8.76 -18.25
CA PRO A 91 54.96 -8.87 -19.00
C PRO A 91 54.43 -10.27 -19.51
N VAL A 92 53.18 -10.26 -20.04
CA VAL A 92 52.62 -10.95 -21.26
C VAL A 92 52.59 -12.50 -21.46
N SER A 93 51.35 -12.96 -21.69
CA SER A 93 50.72 -14.00 -22.56
C SER A 93 51.51 -14.95 -23.48
N PRO A 94 50.88 -16.10 -23.86
CA PRO A 94 50.14 -16.23 -25.15
C PRO A 94 48.66 -16.69 -24.95
N LYS A 95 47.66 -16.47 -25.84
CA LYS A 95 47.42 -16.90 -27.25
C LYS A 95 47.41 -18.44 -27.39
N ASN A 96 46.51 -19.13 -28.11
CA ASN A 96 45.45 -18.83 -29.11
C ASN A 96 44.42 -20.02 -29.09
N SER A 97 43.29 -20.15 -29.83
CA SER A 97 42.53 -19.36 -30.84
C SER A 97 41.11 -19.97 -31.07
N ASN A 98 40.34 -19.41 -32.03
CA ASN A 98 39.01 -19.85 -32.54
C ASN A 98 39.00 -21.32 -33.09
N ASN A 99 37.88 -22.03 -33.37
CA ASN A 99 36.83 -21.62 -34.33
C ASN A 99 35.52 -22.47 -34.37
N LYS A 100 34.55 -21.90 -35.12
CA LYS A 100 33.13 -22.22 -35.43
C LYS A 100 32.68 -23.63 -35.91
N ASN A 101 31.40 -23.92 -35.60
CA ASN A 101 30.31 -24.56 -36.40
C ASN A 101 30.47 -25.94 -37.09
N GLN A 102 29.55 -26.91 -36.83
CA GLN A 102 28.42 -27.25 -37.74
C GLN A 102 27.41 -28.28 -37.15
N THR A 103 26.38 -28.63 -37.95
CA THR A 103 25.25 -29.56 -37.68
C THR A 103 25.69 -31.06 -37.75
N ASP A 104 24.90 -32.11 -37.47
CA ASP A 104 23.47 -32.38 -37.75
C ASP A 104 22.84 -33.54 -36.91
N GLN A 105 21.54 -33.79 -37.16
CA GLN A 105 20.65 -34.96 -36.90
C GLN A 105 21.20 -36.32 -36.33
N ALA A 106 20.40 -37.22 -35.73
CA ALA A 106 19.07 -37.18 -35.08
C ALA A 106 18.67 -38.59 -34.53
N THR A 107 17.85 -38.65 -33.47
CA THR A 107 17.10 -39.87 -33.06
C THR A 107 15.78 -39.50 -32.35
N ARG A 108 14.78 -40.40 -32.31
CA ARG A 108 13.38 -40.07 -31.95
C ARG A 108 12.72 -41.10 -31.01
N LYS A 109 11.75 -40.58 -30.22
CA LYS A 109 10.73 -41.25 -29.35
C LYS A 109 11.16 -41.61 -27.93
N PRO A 110 10.21 -41.71 -26.97
CA PRO A 110 8.77 -41.37 -27.04
C PRO A 110 8.40 -40.09 -26.27
N ASN A 111 7.21 -39.54 -26.53
CA ASN A 111 6.66 -38.44 -25.74
C ASN A 111 6.17 -38.95 -24.38
N ILE A 112 6.53 -38.25 -23.29
CA ILE A 112 5.76 -38.24 -22.04
C ILE A 112 5.10 -36.87 -21.94
N SER A 113 3.79 -36.85 -21.73
CA SER A 113 3.03 -35.61 -21.56
C SER A 113 3.13 -35.13 -20.11
N THR A 114 4.13 -34.31 -19.80
CA THR A 114 4.17 -33.56 -18.55
C THR A 114 3.15 -32.42 -18.60
N LYS A 115 2.18 -32.44 -17.67
CA LYS A 115 1.35 -31.26 -17.36
C LYS A 115 2.33 -30.14 -16.95
N SER A 116 2.43 -29.04 -17.70
CA SER A 116 3.31 -27.92 -17.31
C SER A 116 2.87 -27.35 -15.97
N SER A 117 3.82 -27.14 -15.07
CA SER A 117 3.49 -26.72 -13.71
C SER A 117 3.21 -25.22 -13.68
N VAL A 118 2.36 -24.77 -12.75
CA VAL A 118 2.08 -23.33 -12.58
C VAL A 118 3.35 -22.54 -12.20
N PHE A 119 4.36 -23.20 -11.63
CA PHE A 119 5.67 -22.60 -11.33
C PHE A 119 6.46 -22.18 -12.58
N GLU A 120 6.34 -22.88 -13.71
CA GLU A 120 6.99 -22.47 -14.97
C GLU A 120 6.39 -21.16 -15.51
N LYS A 121 5.12 -20.88 -15.22
CA LYS A 121 4.51 -19.57 -15.50
C LYS A 121 5.07 -18.46 -14.61
N TRP A 122 5.57 -18.77 -13.41
CA TRP A 122 6.11 -17.77 -12.48
C TRP A 122 7.46 -17.22 -12.97
N ALA A 123 8.39 -18.10 -13.35
CA ALA A 123 9.64 -17.70 -13.98
C ALA A 123 9.41 -16.96 -15.32
N ALA A 124 8.36 -17.34 -16.07
CA ALA A 124 7.92 -16.61 -17.27
C ALA A 124 7.08 -15.34 -16.99
N MET A 125 6.84 -15.00 -15.71
CA MET A 125 6.10 -13.80 -15.28
C MET A 125 6.99 -12.72 -14.64
N GLU A 126 8.22 -13.01 -14.24
CA GLU A 126 9.17 -11.99 -13.74
C GLU A 126 9.41 -10.88 -14.80
N ASP A 127 9.49 -11.25 -16.08
CA ASP A 127 9.55 -10.33 -17.23
C ASP A 127 8.27 -9.50 -17.46
N LYS A 128 7.18 -9.74 -16.72
CA LYS A 128 5.89 -9.03 -16.83
C LYS A 128 5.37 -8.43 -15.52
N ALA A 129 5.89 -8.86 -14.37
CA ALA A 129 5.65 -8.24 -13.08
C ALA A 129 6.30 -6.84 -12.97
N ASN A 130 7.22 -6.50 -13.87
CA ASN A 130 8.02 -5.27 -13.88
C ASN A 130 7.24 -3.97 -14.26
N GLN A 131 5.99 -3.84 -13.81
CA GLN A 131 5.30 -2.55 -13.76
C GLN A 131 5.78 -1.72 -12.56
N ARG A 132 7.03 -1.24 -12.62
CA ARG A 132 7.37 0.03 -11.96
C ARG A 132 6.30 1.06 -12.37
N PRO A 133 5.61 1.74 -11.43
CA PRO A 133 4.58 2.71 -11.80
C PRO A 133 5.15 3.73 -12.78
N LEU A 134 4.48 3.93 -13.91
CA LEU A 134 4.91 4.87 -14.96
C LEU A 134 5.14 6.29 -14.41
N ALA A 135 4.50 6.64 -13.30
CA ALA A 135 4.82 7.80 -12.46
C ALA A 135 6.33 7.99 -12.24
N LYS A 136 7.04 6.99 -11.69
CA LYS A 136 8.49 7.07 -11.38
C LYS A 136 9.39 7.15 -12.64
N ARG A 137 8.82 7.22 -13.85
CA ARG A 137 9.50 7.56 -15.12
C ARG A 137 8.96 8.82 -15.81
N GLN A 138 7.82 9.36 -15.37
CA GLN A 138 7.20 10.58 -15.92
C GLN A 138 7.53 11.83 -15.10
N LEU A 139 7.83 11.65 -13.81
CA LEU A 139 8.12 12.70 -12.83
C LEU A 139 9.40 13.50 -13.17
N SER A 140 10.46 12.80 -13.61
CA SER A 140 11.77 13.39 -13.96
C SER A 140 11.76 14.43 -15.09
N ASP A 141 10.65 14.59 -15.81
CA ASP A 141 10.49 15.56 -16.90
C ASP A 141 9.69 16.80 -16.48
N ILE A 142 9.11 16.80 -15.26
CA ILE A 142 8.29 17.90 -14.74
C ILE A 142 9.10 18.77 -13.76
N SER A 143 9.83 18.15 -12.82
CA SER A 143 10.56 18.89 -11.77
C SER A 143 11.78 19.64 -12.28
N LYS A 144 12.43 19.14 -13.35
CA LYS A 144 13.56 19.84 -14.01
C LYS A 144 13.15 21.21 -14.57
N ALA A 145 11.88 21.36 -14.99
CA ALA A 145 11.34 22.60 -15.55
C ALA A 145 11.02 23.70 -14.52
N ILE A 146 11.29 23.45 -13.23
CA ILE A 146 10.97 24.35 -12.11
C ILE A 146 12.26 24.91 -11.47
N THR A 147 13.32 24.11 -11.33
CA THR A 147 14.54 24.53 -10.63
C THR A 147 15.62 25.10 -11.56
N PHE A 148 15.47 26.35 -12.02
CA PHE A 148 16.61 27.10 -12.58
C PHE A 148 16.80 28.52 -12.02
N ARG A 149 18.07 28.82 -11.72
CA ARG A 149 18.52 30.09 -11.13
C ARG A 149 18.83 31.10 -12.24
N ALA A 150 17.83 31.89 -12.64
CA ALA A 150 18.00 32.95 -13.63
C ALA A 150 19.04 34.00 -13.16
N VAL A 151 20.29 33.86 -13.61
CA VAL A 151 21.35 34.84 -13.37
C VAL A 151 21.08 36.06 -14.27
N LYS A 152 20.46 37.10 -13.71
CA LYS A 152 20.51 38.43 -14.32
C LYS A 152 21.98 38.86 -14.41
N LYS A 153 22.54 38.87 -15.62
CA LYS A 153 23.76 39.63 -15.89
C LYS A 153 23.42 41.11 -15.78
N THR A 154 23.77 41.73 -14.66
CA THR A 154 23.71 43.18 -14.49
C THR A 154 24.78 43.84 -15.36
N LEU A 155 24.46 44.06 -16.64
CA LEU A 155 25.22 44.95 -17.49
C LEU A 155 24.93 46.38 -17.06
N VAL A 156 25.78 46.91 -16.18
CA VAL A 156 25.86 48.36 -15.96
C VAL A 156 26.36 48.99 -17.25
N LYS A 157 25.52 49.80 -17.87
CA LYS A 157 25.94 50.85 -18.79
C LYS A 157 25.75 52.18 -18.08
N GLU A 158 26.82 52.96 -17.98
CA GLU A 158 26.73 54.38 -17.69
C GLU A 158 26.35 55.09 -18.99
N GLU A 159 25.17 55.69 -19.04
CA GLU A 159 24.83 56.72 -20.04
C GLU A 159 24.24 57.90 -19.26
N ASP A 160 24.99 59.00 -19.23
CA ASP A 160 24.69 60.17 -18.39
C ASP A 160 23.85 61.23 -19.14
N GLN A 161 23.05 61.95 -18.37
CA GLN A 161 22.31 63.18 -18.67
C GLN A 161 22.17 63.62 -20.15
N THR A 162 20.99 63.36 -20.71
CA THR A 162 20.28 64.40 -21.48
C THR A 162 18.82 64.48 -21.02
N ARG A 163 18.36 65.71 -20.76
CA ARG A 163 16.97 65.99 -20.35
C ARG A 163 16.19 66.52 -21.54
N GLU A 164 15.19 65.77 -22.00
CA GLU A 164 14.03 66.37 -22.68
C GLU A 164 12.74 66.06 -21.91
N LYS A 165 11.89 67.08 -21.79
CA LYS A 165 10.60 66.98 -21.11
C LYS A 165 9.51 66.62 -22.12
N VAL A 166 9.15 65.34 -22.20
CA VAL A 166 7.84 64.95 -22.78
C VAL A 166 6.82 64.88 -21.65
N GLN A 167 6.01 65.93 -21.52
CA GLN A 167 4.89 65.96 -20.57
C GLN A 167 3.74 65.11 -21.11
N ASN A 168 3.69 63.82 -20.74
CA ASN A 168 2.47 63.04 -20.92
C ASN A 168 1.39 63.57 -19.98
N SER A 169 0.37 64.20 -20.57
CA SER A 169 -0.74 64.83 -19.89
C SER A 169 -1.75 63.80 -19.36
N ALA A 170 -1.41 63.15 -18.24
CA ALA A 170 -2.42 62.51 -17.40
C ALA A 170 -3.31 63.62 -16.80
N THR A 171 -4.49 63.83 -17.39
CA THR A 171 -5.43 64.88 -16.97
C THR A 171 -5.91 64.65 -15.55
N GLN A 172 -5.62 65.61 -14.65
CA GLN A 172 -6.24 65.69 -13.33
C GLN A 172 -7.71 66.10 -13.45
N HIS A 173 -8.55 65.18 -13.96
CA HIS A 173 -9.97 65.44 -14.16
C HIS A 173 -10.87 64.20 -13.98
N ASP A 174 -10.56 63.37 -12.98
CA ASP A 174 -11.54 63.22 -11.89
C ASP A 174 -10.91 62.65 -10.61
N ARG A 175 -11.15 63.36 -9.50
CA ARG A 175 -10.85 62.95 -8.12
C ARG A 175 -11.93 63.53 -7.19
N ARG A 176 -13.17 63.13 -7.44
CA ARG A 176 -14.34 63.46 -6.59
C ARG A 176 -15.27 62.25 -6.45
N ASN A 177 -15.23 61.66 -5.25
CA ASN A 177 -16.33 60.93 -4.63
C ASN A 177 -16.88 59.64 -5.27
N ASP A 178 -16.12 58.95 -6.13
CA ASP A 178 -16.35 57.52 -6.37
C ASP A 178 -15.71 56.69 -5.24
N GLN A 179 -16.41 56.62 -4.10
CA GLN A 179 -16.12 55.61 -3.09
C GLN A 179 -16.70 54.29 -3.62
N ILE A 180 -15.86 53.40 -4.16
CA ILE A 180 -16.31 52.12 -4.72
C ILE A 180 -16.76 51.22 -3.57
N ILE A 181 -18.07 51.20 -3.33
CA ILE A 181 -18.70 50.33 -2.33
C ILE A 181 -18.73 48.92 -2.91
N LEU A 182 -17.70 48.11 -2.63
CA LEU A 182 -17.48 46.82 -3.30
C LEU A 182 -18.60 45.79 -3.10
N ASN A 183 -19.42 45.91 -2.04
CA ASN A 183 -20.73 45.26 -1.89
C ASN A 183 -21.61 46.10 -0.95
N GLN A 184 -22.88 46.38 -1.28
CA GLN A 184 -23.90 46.84 -0.31
C GLN A 184 -25.31 46.33 -0.65
N HIS A 185 -26.06 46.00 0.40
CA HIS A 185 -27.51 45.76 0.42
C HIS A 185 -28.12 44.77 -0.60
N GLY A 186 -28.18 43.49 -0.20
CA GLY A 186 -29.31 42.62 -0.60
C GLY A 186 -29.02 41.13 -0.60
N SER A 187 -27.94 40.72 -1.24
CA SER A 187 -27.56 39.31 -1.44
C SER A 187 -26.13 39.05 -0.96
N ARG A 188 -25.78 37.76 -0.83
CA ARG A 188 -24.39 37.29 -0.83
C ARG A 188 -23.90 37.20 -2.29
N ARG A 189 -22.59 37.37 -2.52
CA ARG A 189 -21.93 36.90 -3.75
C ARG A 189 -22.23 35.41 -3.95
N LYS A 190 -22.54 35.03 -5.19
CA LYS A 190 -22.65 33.61 -5.58
C LYS A 190 -21.24 33.05 -5.74
N LEU A 191 -21.01 31.80 -5.35
CA LEU A 191 -19.74 31.13 -5.64
C LEU A 191 -19.65 30.76 -7.13
N GLN A 192 -18.45 30.52 -7.65
CA GLN A 192 -18.22 30.09 -9.04
C GLN A 192 -19.14 28.92 -9.44
N LYS A 193 -19.30 27.96 -8.53
CA LYS A 193 -20.12 26.73 -8.68
C LYS A 193 -21.64 26.96 -8.54
N GLU A 194 -22.05 28.15 -8.11
CA GLU A 194 -23.45 28.58 -8.04
C GLU A 194 -23.83 29.42 -9.27
N LEU A 195 -22.85 30.09 -9.91
CA LEU A 195 -23.00 30.73 -11.22
C LEU A 195 -22.93 29.74 -12.39
N ILE A 196 -22.09 28.70 -12.27
CA ILE A 196 -21.79 27.75 -13.34
C ILE A 196 -22.18 26.34 -12.87
N SER A 197 -23.28 25.80 -13.41
CA SER A 197 -23.75 24.45 -13.06
C SER A 197 -22.93 23.36 -13.75
N GLY A 198 -22.33 23.66 -14.91
CA GLY A 198 -21.28 22.87 -15.53
C GLY A 198 -20.76 23.43 -16.84
N THR A 199 -19.64 22.91 -17.34
CA THR A 199 -19.05 23.34 -18.63
C THR A 199 -19.96 23.09 -19.85
N LYS A 200 -21.02 22.29 -19.71
CA LYS A 200 -22.05 22.11 -20.75
C LYS A 200 -22.89 23.36 -20.96
N ASP A 201 -23.10 24.17 -19.93
CA ASP A 201 -23.94 25.37 -19.97
C ASP A 201 -23.45 26.34 -21.05
N PHE A 202 -22.13 26.45 -21.19
CA PHE A 202 -21.48 27.32 -22.17
C PHE A 202 -21.19 26.69 -23.53
N TYR A 203 -21.50 25.41 -23.77
CA TYR A 203 -21.13 24.72 -25.02
C TYR A 203 -21.57 25.47 -26.29
N ARG A 204 -22.74 26.10 -26.26
CA ARG A 204 -23.27 26.98 -27.33
C ARG A 204 -22.40 28.21 -27.55
N VAL A 205 -22.02 28.89 -26.47
CA VAL A 205 -21.23 30.13 -26.46
C VAL A 205 -19.79 29.85 -26.88
N ASP A 206 -19.17 28.83 -26.30
CA ASP A 206 -17.80 28.42 -26.57
C ASP A 206 -17.62 28.00 -28.04
N THR A 207 -18.56 27.20 -28.57
CA THR A 207 -18.55 26.76 -29.98
C THR A 207 -18.72 27.93 -30.94
N HIS A 208 -19.69 28.83 -30.70
CA HIS A 208 -19.89 30.04 -31.50
C HIS A 208 -18.63 30.92 -31.48
N THR A 209 -18.07 31.15 -30.30
CA THR A 209 -16.86 31.97 -30.11
C THR A 209 -15.65 31.40 -30.84
N PHE A 210 -15.46 30.09 -30.79
CA PHE A 210 -14.35 29.41 -31.48
C PHE A 210 -14.48 29.48 -33.01
N SER A 211 -15.69 29.38 -33.56
CA SER A 211 -15.95 29.61 -34.99
C SER A 211 -15.75 31.08 -35.37
N ALA A 212 -16.31 32.01 -34.59
CA ALA A 212 -16.20 33.44 -34.79
C ALA A 212 -14.74 33.93 -34.76
N GLY A 213 -13.92 33.45 -33.82
CA GLY A 213 -12.51 33.80 -33.72
C GLY A 213 -11.71 33.41 -34.96
N GLN A 214 -11.94 32.21 -35.49
CA GLN A 214 -11.34 31.76 -36.74
C GLN A 214 -11.80 32.60 -37.95
N GLU A 215 -13.09 32.92 -38.03
CA GLU A 215 -13.62 33.78 -39.10
C GLU A 215 -12.98 35.18 -39.06
N LEU A 216 -12.99 35.84 -37.90
CA LEU A 216 -12.36 37.15 -37.67
C LEU A 216 -10.87 37.15 -38.05
N LYS A 217 -10.12 36.12 -37.62
CA LYS A 217 -8.69 35.96 -37.91
C LYS A 217 -8.43 35.72 -39.41
N SER A 218 -9.24 34.89 -40.07
CA SER A 218 -9.13 34.66 -41.53
C SER A 218 -9.41 35.91 -42.36
N LYS A 219 -10.35 36.76 -41.90
CA LYS A 219 -10.71 38.04 -42.52
C LYS A 219 -9.79 39.20 -42.13
N LYS A 220 -8.77 38.96 -41.28
CA LYS A 220 -7.86 39.98 -40.72
C LYS A 220 -8.60 41.15 -40.04
N ILE A 221 -9.68 40.84 -39.33
CA ILE A 221 -10.47 41.82 -38.58
C ILE A 221 -9.83 42.02 -37.21
N PHE A 222 -9.18 43.17 -37.02
CA PHE A 222 -8.44 43.49 -35.79
C PHE A 222 -9.12 44.57 -34.91
N SER A 223 -10.37 44.91 -35.21
CA SER A 223 -11.16 45.94 -34.52
C SER A 223 -11.80 45.38 -33.24
N VAL A 224 -11.45 45.93 -32.07
CA VAL A 224 -12.02 45.54 -30.76
C VAL A 224 -13.56 45.59 -30.77
N PRO A 225 -14.24 46.68 -31.20
CA PRO A 225 -15.71 46.72 -31.31
C PRO A 225 -16.30 45.61 -32.18
N THR A 226 -15.63 45.28 -33.29
CA THR A 226 -16.11 44.28 -34.24
C THR A 226 -15.96 42.88 -33.66
N ILE A 227 -14.82 42.58 -33.04
CA ILE A 227 -14.56 41.31 -32.36
C ILE A 227 -15.59 41.10 -31.24
N ALA A 228 -15.71 42.05 -30.32
CA ALA A 228 -16.61 41.99 -29.15
C ALA A 228 -18.06 41.66 -29.55
N ARG A 229 -18.61 42.39 -30.54
CA ARG A 229 -20.00 42.22 -31.01
C ARG A 229 -20.20 40.93 -31.82
N THR A 230 -19.16 40.44 -32.49
CA THR A 230 -19.24 39.17 -33.25
C THR A 230 -19.16 37.96 -32.31
N ILE A 231 -18.27 37.96 -31.31
CA ILE A 231 -18.13 36.82 -30.37
C ILE A 231 -19.29 36.72 -29.39
N THR A 232 -19.87 37.85 -28.93
CA THR A 232 -21.03 37.85 -28.03
C THR A 232 -22.37 37.68 -28.75
N LYS A 233 -22.39 37.57 -30.09
CA LYS A 233 -23.63 37.44 -30.88
C LYS A 233 -24.44 36.21 -30.47
N GLY A 234 -25.66 36.43 -29.97
CA GLY A 234 -26.58 35.37 -29.53
C GLY A 234 -26.48 34.99 -28.05
N THR A 235 -25.61 35.66 -27.28
CA THR A 235 -25.58 35.58 -25.81
C THR A 235 -26.75 36.38 -25.20
N CYS A 236 -27.30 35.84 -24.11
CA CYS A 236 -28.48 36.37 -23.44
C CYS A 236 -28.13 37.08 -22.12
N THR A 237 -27.17 36.55 -21.35
CA THR A 237 -26.72 37.11 -20.06
C THR A 237 -25.31 37.68 -20.14
N ASP A 238 -24.94 38.52 -19.15
CA ASP A 238 -23.59 39.08 -19.06
C ASP A 238 -22.53 38.01 -18.72
N LEU A 239 -22.93 36.96 -18.01
CA LEU A 239 -22.12 35.76 -17.81
C LEU A 239 -21.79 35.04 -19.14
N GLU A 240 -22.76 34.89 -20.06
CA GLU A 240 -22.50 34.37 -21.41
C GLU A 240 -21.65 35.33 -22.25
N ARG A 241 -21.85 36.65 -22.14
CA ARG A 241 -21.03 37.66 -22.85
C ARG A 241 -19.58 37.60 -22.39
N LEU A 242 -19.35 37.57 -21.09
CA LEU A 242 -18.02 37.45 -20.49
C LEU A 242 -17.35 36.13 -20.86
N ARG A 243 -18.10 35.01 -20.85
CA ARG A 243 -17.59 33.70 -21.28
C ARG A 243 -17.06 33.77 -22.72
N ALA A 244 -17.81 34.37 -23.65
CA ALA A 244 -17.36 34.55 -25.03
C ALA A 244 -16.07 35.38 -25.12
N ILE A 245 -15.96 36.47 -24.35
CA ILE A 245 -14.73 37.29 -24.28
C ILE A 245 -13.54 36.47 -23.77
N TRP A 246 -13.71 35.74 -22.66
CA TRP A 246 -12.64 34.96 -22.05
C TRP A 246 -12.21 33.76 -22.90
N ILE A 247 -13.15 33.01 -23.49
CA ILE A 247 -12.86 31.97 -24.50
C ILE A 247 -12.07 32.54 -25.67
N TRP A 248 -12.50 33.69 -26.20
CA TRP A 248 -11.83 34.29 -27.35
C TRP A 248 -10.38 34.65 -27.03
N LEU A 249 -10.14 35.29 -25.87
CA LEU A 249 -8.79 35.61 -25.38
C LEU A 249 -7.93 34.34 -25.27
N CYS A 250 -8.41 33.33 -24.52
CA CYS A 250 -7.65 32.12 -24.20
C CYS A 250 -7.30 31.25 -25.43
N HIS A 251 -8.08 31.32 -26.51
CA HIS A 251 -7.83 30.55 -27.73
C HIS A 251 -7.08 31.33 -28.82
N ASN A 252 -7.32 32.64 -28.98
CA ASN A 252 -6.81 33.42 -30.10
C ASN A 252 -5.47 34.12 -29.80
N ILE A 253 -5.18 34.39 -28.53
CA ILE A 253 -3.94 35.03 -28.06
C ILE A 253 -2.96 33.95 -27.53
N GLU A 254 -1.67 34.18 -27.72
CA GLU A 254 -0.55 33.37 -27.21
C GLU A 254 0.34 34.20 -26.29
N TYR A 255 1.02 33.57 -25.33
CA TYR A 255 1.89 34.33 -24.44
C TYR A 255 3.15 34.83 -25.16
N ASP A 256 3.38 36.15 -25.12
CA ASP A 256 4.55 36.83 -25.67
C ASP A 256 5.79 36.56 -24.80
N LEU A 257 6.35 35.35 -24.94
CA LEU A 257 7.50 34.90 -24.15
C LEU A 257 8.78 35.68 -24.51
N ASP A 258 8.98 36.05 -25.76
CA ASP A 258 10.15 36.82 -26.19
C ASP A 258 10.11 38.25 -25.62
N GLY A 259 8.94 38.90 -25.63
CA GLY A 259 8.74 40.18 -24.95
C GLY A 259 8.85 40.06 -23.42
N TYR A 260 8.30 39.00 -22.82
CA TYR A 260 8.46 38.73 -21.39
C TYR A 260 9.93 38.61 -20.96
N LEU A 261 10.72 37.85 -21.71
CA LEU A 261 12.16 37.64 -21.49
C LEU A 261 13.02 38.87 -21.84
N GLY A 262 12.45 39.90 -22.48
CA GLY A 262 13.17 41.10 -22.92
C GLY A 262 14.04 40.87 -24.17
N LEU A 263 13.71 39.85 -24.97
CA LEU A 263 14.34 39.59 -26.27
C LEU A 263 13.73 40.45 -27.39
N THR A 264 12.49 40.90 -27.21
CA THR A 264 11.78 41.84 -28.08
C THR A 264 11.00 42.88 -27.25
N GLU A 265 10.38 43.86 -27.92
CA GLU A 265 9.42 44.77 -27.28
C GLU A 265 8.15 44.01 -26.87
N LYS A 266 7.61 44.33 -25.68
CA LYS A 266 6.44 43.66 -25.10
C LYS A 266 5.15 44.05 -25.80
N VAL A 267 4.37 43.07 -26.24
CA VAL A 267 3.03 43.32 -26.80
C VAL A 267 2.01 43.52 -25.67
N CYS A 268 1.78 44.78 -25.27
CA CYS A 268 0.72 45.17 -24.31
C CYS A 268 -0.51 45.86 -24.95
N SER A 269 -0.42 46.56 -26.10
CA SER A 269 -1.58 47.34 -26.57
C SER A 269 -2.66 46.46 -27.26
N PRO A 270 -3.97 46.65 -26.96
CA PRO A 270 -5.04 45.78 -27.45
C PRO A 270 -5.01 45.50 -28.95
N GLU A 271 -4.76 46.52 -29.77
CA GLU A 271 -4.72 46.43 -31.23
C GLU A 271 -3.58 45.51 -31.71
N ARG A 272 -2.39 45.64 -31.11
CA ARG A 272 -1.22 44.82 -31.45
C ARG A 272 -1.33 43.41 -30.88
N VAL A 273 -1.98 43.25 -29.72
CA VAL A 273 -2.30 41.93 -29.15
C VAL A 273 -3.22 41.15 -30.09
N ILE A 274 -4.28 41.79 -30.60
CA ILE A 274 -5.19 41.21 -31.60
C ILE A 274 -4.45 40.90 -32.91
N GLU A 275 -3.73 41.88 -33.46
CA GLU A 275 -3.09 41.79 -34.79
C GLU A 275 -1.99 40.72 -34.84
N THR A 276 -1.16 40.64 -33.81
CA THR A 276 -0.10 39.62 -33.70
C THR A 276 -0.61 38.28 -33.17
N GLY A 277 -1.78 38.27 -32.51
CA GLY A 277 -2.27 37.12 -31.76
C GLY A 277 -1.39 36.77 -30.54
N ARG A 278 -0.65 37.72 -29.98
CA ARG A 278 0.28 37.50 -28.86
C ARG A 278 0.23 38.62 -27.84
N GLY A 279 0.44 38.31 -26.56
CA GLY A 279 0.49 39.31 -25.51
C GLY A 279 1.17 38.83 -24.23
N VAL A 280 1.71 39.76 -23.45
CA VAL A 280 2.06 39.57 -22.03
C VAL A 280 0.83 39.88 -21.15
N CYS A 281 0.91 39.69 -19.82
CA CYS A 281 -0.23 39.86 -18.89
C CYS A 281 -1.02 41.18 -19.07
N CYS A 282 -0.32 42.32 -19.14
CA CYS A 282 -0.90 43.63 -19.52
C CYS A 282 -1.77 43.57 -20.79
N GLY A 283 -1.32 42.84 -21.82
CA GLY A 283 -2.00 42.73 -23.10
C GLY A 283 -3.27 41.89 -23.03
N TYR A 284 -3.29 40.86 -22.18
CA TYR A 284 -4.52 40.13 -21.87
C TYR A 284 -5.50 40.98 -21.05
N SER A 285 -5.02 41.66 -20.01
CA SER A 285 -5.89 42.44 -19.09
C SER A 285 -6.50 43.67 -19.76
N SER A 286 -5.69 44.42 -20.52
CA SER A 286 -6.14 45.63 -21.23
C SER A 286 -7.08 45.29 -22.39
N LEU A 287 -6.84 44.18 -23.09
CA LEU A 287 -7.74 43.71 -24.15
C LEU A 287 -9.05 43.17 -23.57
N CYS A 288 -9.02 42.46 -22.43
CA CYS A 288 -10.22 42.05 -21.71
C CYS A 288 -11.07 43.26 -21.28
N LEU A 289 -10.43 44.29 -20.72
CA LEU A 289 -11.09 45.55 -20.35
C LEU A 289 -11.82 46.19 -21.54
N GLN A 290 -11.16 46.37 -22.69
CA GLN A 290 -11.81 47.00 -23.85
C GLN A 290 -12.90 46.11 -24.47
N LEU A 291 -12.73 44.78 -24.49
CA LEU A 291 -13.76 43.85 -24.97
C LEU A 291 -15.01 43.86 -24.06
N CYS A 292 -14.84 43.91 -22.74
CA CYS A 292 -15.96 44.02 -21.78
C CYS A 292 -16.71 45.34 -21.93
N LYS A 293 -15.96 46.45 -22.06
CA LYS A 293 -16.50 47.79 -22.26
C LYS A 293 -17.38 47.90 -23.51
N GLU A 294 -16.98 47.27 -24.62
CA GLU A 294 -17.75 47.24 -25.87
C GLU A 294 -19.07 46.44 -25.81
N VAL A 295 -19.30 45.67 -24.73
CA VAL A 295 -20.55 44.92 -24.51
C VAL A 295 -21.28 45.33 -23.23
N GLY A 296 -20.84 46.40 -22.56
CA GLY A 296 -21.50 46.97 -21.38
C GLY A 296 -21.16 46.28 -20.04
N ILE A 297 -20.14 45.42 -19.99
CA ILE A 297 -19.68 44.79 -18.75
C ILE A 297 -18.66 45.69 -18.06
N GLU A 298 -18.90 46.06 -16.81
CA GLU A 298 -17.89 46.74 -15.99
C GLU A 298 -16.73 45.81 -15.67
N CYS A 299 -15.52 46.31 -15.95
CA CYS A 299 -14.27 45.59 -15.81
C CYS A 299 -13.19 46.55 -15.29
N ARG A 300 -12.27 46.03 -14.49
CA ARG A 300 -11.08 46.71 -13.98
C ARG A 300 -9.86 45.85 -14.26
N GLU A 301 -8.73 46.49 -14.48
CA GLU A 301 -7.42 45.82 -14.47
C GLU A 301 -6.88 45.85 -13.03
N VAL A 302 -6.37 44.72 -12.55
CA VAL A 302 -5.81 44.58 -11.20
C VAL A 302 -4.34 44.22 -11.35
N GLY A 303 -3.46 45.09 -10.84
CA GLY A 303 -2.02 44.85 -10.78
C GLY A 303 -1.62 44.14 -9.50
N GLY A 304 -0.54 43.35 -9.55
CA GLY A 304 0.06 42.81 -8.34
C GLY A 304 1.08 41.70 -8.56
N HIS A 305 1.11 40.76 -7.61
CA HIS A 305 2.11 39.72 -7.48
C HIS A 305 1.52 38.32 -7.73
N GLY A 306 1.96 37.69 -8.82
CA GLY A 306 1.64 36.30 -9.16
C GLY A 306 2.73 35.32 -8.71
N LYS A 307 2.33 34.20 -8.09
CA LYS A 307 3.18 33.02 -7.84
C LYS A 307 3.34 32.15 -9.11
N GLY A 308 3.63 32.80 -10.23
CA GLY A 308 3.67 32.20 -11.56
C GLY A 308 5.08 31.79 -12.01
N ILE A 309 5.38 32.06 -13.28
CA ILE A 309 6.66 31.73 -13.93
C ILE A 309 7.84 32.30 -13.13
N GLY A 310 8.74 31.42 -12.67
CA GLY A 310 9.96 31.80 -11.94
C GLY A 310 9.76 32.12 -10.45
N TYR A 311 8.56 31.95 -9.89
CA TYR A 311 8.32 32.02 -8.45
C TYR A 311 9.12 30.96 -7.68
N LYS A 312 9.47 31.27 -6.42
CA LYS A 312 10.11 30.36 -5.49
C LYS A 312 9.37 30.36 -4.16
N LEU A 313 9.31 29.20 -3.49
CA LEU A 313 8.78 29.11 -2.13
C LEU A 313 9.50 30.11 -1.22
N GLY A 314 8.74 30.86 -0.41
CA GLY A 314 9.27 31.91 0.46
C GLY A 314 9.84 33.14 -0.25
N GLN A 315 9.61 33.31 -1.56
CA GLN A 315 9.98 34.55 -2.24
C GLN A 315 9.19 35.72 -1.66
N SER A 316 9.90 36.70 -1.10
CA SER A 316 9.31 37.98 -0.74
C SER A 316 9.14 38.90 -1.95
N TYR A 317 8.06 39.68 -1.91
CA TYR A 317 7.71 40.71 -2.88
C TYR A 317 7.81 42.12 -2.27
N GLN A 318 8.16 42.25 -0.98
CA GLN A 318 8.25 43.52 -0.28
C GLN A 318 9.22 44.49 -0.98
N ASN A 319 8.75 45.71 -1.28
CA ASN A 319 9.45 46.73 -2.08
C ASN A 319 9.76 46.34 -3.55
N THR A 320 9.14 45.28 -4.09
CA THR A 320 9.21 44.97 -5.52
C THR A 320 8.09 45.66 -6.30
N LYS A 321 8.13 45.62 -7.64
CA LYS A 321 7.04 46.08 -8.50
C LYS A 321 6.15 44.90 -8.88
N ALA A 322 4.85 45.13 -9.07
CA ALA A 322 3.92 44.18 -9.66
C ALA A 322 4.56 43.41 -10.83
N ASN A 323 4.46 42.08 -10.78
CA ASN A 323 5.01 41.18 -11.79
C ASN A 323 3.92 40.53 -12.66
N HIS A 324 2.65 40.73 -12.30
CA HIS A 324 1.49 40.15 -12.97
C HIS A 324 0.31 41.13 -12.99
N MET A 325 -0.67 40.88 -13.84
CA MET A 325 -1.86 41.71 -14.02
C MET A 325 -3.02 40.85 -14.56
N TRP A 326 -4.21 41.03 -14.00
CA TRP A 326 -5.43 40.28 -14.31
C TRP A 326 -6.65 41.22 -14.28
N ASN A 327 -7.88 40.69 -14.24
CA ASN A 327 -9.10 41.50 -14.22
C ASN A 327 -10.02 41.18 -13.04
N ALA A 328 -10.73 42.22 -12.60
CA ALA A 328 -11.96 42.11 -11.82
C ALA A 328 -13.15 42.57 -12.68
N VAL A 329 -14.30 41.91 -12.59
CA VAL A 329 -15.51 42.22 -13.36
C VAL A 329 -16.75 42.23 -12.48
N LEU A 330 -17.72 43.10 -12.80
CA LEU A 330 -18.99 43.20 -12.10
C LEU A 330 -20.04 42.31 -12.79
N LEU A 331 -20.69 41.42 -12.03
CA LEU A 331 -21.81 40.59 -12.47
C LEU A 331 -22.85 40.52 -11.35
N GLU A 332 -24.13 40.73 -11.67
CA GLU A 332 -25.24 40.71 -10.67
C GLU A 332 -24.90 41.54 -9.41
N ASP A 333 -24.41 42.77 -9.60
CA ASP A 333 -24.00 43.73 -8.56
C ASP A 333 -22.83 43.29 -7.65
N HIS A 334 -22.09 42.22 -7.99
CA HIS A 334 -20.93 41.73 -7.24
C HIS A 334 -19.66 41.65 -8.11
N TRP A 335 -18.50 41.86 -7.50
CA TRP A 335 -17.19 41.72 -8.18
C TRP A 335 -16.67 40.28 -8.16
N TYR A 336 -16.06 39.85 -9.27
CA TYR A 336 -15.45 38.53 -9.48
C TYR A 336 -14.07 38.64 -10.15
N LEU A 337 -13.18 37.68 -9.89
CA LEU A 337 -11.79 37.68 -10.38
C LEU A 337 -11.59 36.70 -11.54
N LEU A 338 -10.86 37.13 -12.58
CA LEU A 338 -10.48 36.27 -13.70
C LEU A 338 -9.08 36.60 -14.23
N ASP A 339 -8.41 35.58 -14.76
CA ASP A 339 -7.14 35.70 -15.47
C ASP A 339 -7.23 34.97 -16.83
N ALA A 340 -7.29 35.73 -17.91
CA ALA A 340 -7.26 35.20 -19.29
C ALA A 340 -5.84 34.77 -19.74
N CYS A 341 -4.80 35.33 -19.14
CA CYS A 341 -3.41 35.01 -19.44
C CYS A 341 -3.02 33.62 -18.91
N TRP A 342 -3.29 33.33 -17.63
CA TRP A 342 -3.09 31.99 -17.05
C TRP A 342 -4.22 31.02 -17.44
N GLY A 343 -5.39 31.55 -17.83
CA GLY A 343 -6.48 30.80 -18.46
C GLY A 343 -6.13 30.20 -19.84
N ALA A 344 -5.29 30.89 -20.63
CA ALA A 344 -4.89 30.46 -21.97
C ALA A 344 -3.92 29.26 -21.98
N GLY A 345 -3.04 29.16 -20.98
CA GLY A 345 -2.01 28.13 -20.93
C GLY A 345 -0.90 28.42 -19.94
N LYS A 346 0.24 27.75 -20.15
CA LYS A 346 1.45 27.92 -19.32
C LYS A 346 2.70 28.06 -20.18
N VAL A 347 3.73 28.69 -19.64
CA VAL A 347 5.07 28.65 -20.24
C VAL A 347 5.83 27.41 -19.75
N ASP A 348 6.56 26.78 -20.67
CA ASP A 348 7.54 25.74 -20.43
C ASP A 348 8.93 26.36 -20.62
N MET A 349 9.62 26.63 -19.50
CA MET A 349 10.87 27.41 -19.51
C MET A 349 12.05 26.66 -20.14
N ASP A 350 12.07 25.33 -20.02
CA ASP A 350 13.09 24.46 -20.63
C ASP A 350 12.99 24.49 -22.15
N LYS A 351 11.76 24.32 -22.68
CA LYS A 351 11.47 24.38 -24.12
C LYS A 351 11.43 25.82 -24.65
N LYS A 352 11.44 26.82 -23.76
CA LYS A 352 11.19 28.25 -24.04
C LYS A 352 9.95 28.42 -24.94
N ALA A 353 8.86 27.77 -24.55
CA ALA A 353 7.65 27.69 -25.36
C ALA A 353 6.39 27.98 -24.52
N PHE A 354 5.43 28.69 -25.12
CA PHE A 354 4.08 28.76 -24.59
C PHE A 354 3.30 27.49 -24.98
N ILE A 355 2.75 26.79 -23.99
CA ILE A 355 1.89 25.63 -24.16
C ILE A 355 0.45 26.08 -23.89
N LYS A 356 -0.36 26.17 -24.95
CA LYS A 356 -1.81 26.31 -24.83
C LYS A 356 -2.37 25.15 -24.01
N ARG A 357 -2.93 25.47 -22.85
CA ARG A 357 -3.60 24.55 -21.92
C ARG A 357 -4.69 25.35 -21.24
N TYR A 358 -5.82 25.42 -21.93
CA TYR A 358 -7.04 26.07 -21.48
C TYR A 358 -7.42 25.63 -20.04
N ASN A 359 -7.83 26.58 -19.20
CA ASN A 359 -7.90 26.36 -17.76
C ASN A 359 -9.05 27.13 -17.09
N ASP A 360 -10.26 26.54 -17.09
CA ASP A 360 -11.49 27.09 -16.46
C ASP A 360 -11.33 27.54 -15.00
N PHE A 361 -10.32 27.06 -14.26
CA PHE A 361 -10.06 27.50 -12.89
C PHE A 361 -9.91 29.02 -12.79
N TYR A 362 -9.31 29.69 -13.80
CA TYR A 362 -9.08 31.13 -13.79
C TYR A 362 -10.23 31.98 -14.36
N PHE A 363 -11.43 31.40 -14.52
CA PHE A 363 -12.63 32.12 -14.99
C PHE A 363 -13.63 32.28 -13.85
N LEU A 364 -13.78 33.50 -13.32
CA LEU A 364 -14.64 33.80 -12.17
C LEU A 364 -14.27 32.95 -10.94
N THR A 365 -12.97 32.92 -10.63
CA THR A 365 -12.42 32.15 -9.50
C THR A 365 -12.95 32.71 -8.18
N ASP A 366 -13.36 31.85 -7.26
CA ASP A 366 -13.66 32.24 -5.88
C ASP A 366 -12.37 32.83 -5.23
N PRO A 367 -12.39 34.06 -4.69
CA PRO A 367 -11.17 34.74 -4.22
C PRO A 367 -10.41 33.99 -3.13
N GLU A 368 -11.12 33.21 -2.32
CA GLU A 368 -10.58 32.34 -1.26
C GLU A 368 -9.58 31.30 -1.82
N ASP A 369 -9.76 30.88 -3.08
CA ASP A 369 -8.83 30.03 -3.84
C ASP A 369 -7.82 30.87 -4.65
N PHE A 370 -8.27 31.97 -5.28
CA PHE A 370 -7.45 32.84 -6.14
C PHE A 370 -6.28 33.52 -5.41
N ILE A 371 -6.53 34.04 -4.20
CA ILE A 371 -5.55 34.74 -3.33
C ILE A 371 -4.31 33.90 -3.01
N ASN A 372 -4.39 32.58 -3.12
CA ASN A 372 -3.26 31.68 -2.85
C ASN A 372 -2.13 31.84 -3.88
N SER A 373 -2.42 32.42 -5.05
CA SER A 373 -1.49 32.62 -6.16
C SER A 373 -1.45 34.05 -6.73
N HIS A 374 -2.46 34.89 -6.47
CA HIS A 374 -2.57 36.27 -6.93
C HIS A 374 -2.75 37.23 -5.75
N TRP A 375 -1.77 38.06 -5.47
CA TRP A 375 -1.82 39.12 -4.46
C TRP A 375 -1.93 40.49 -5.12
N PRO A 376 -3.01 41.26 -4.93
CA PRO A 376 -3.18 42.58 -5.55
C PRO A 376 -2.33 43.67 -4.85
N ASP A 377 -1.98 44.74 -5.57
CA ASP A 377 -1.32 45.93 -5.00
C ASP A 377 -2.29 46.77 -4.12
N GLU A 378 -3.59 46.66 -4.38
CA GLU A 378 -4.71 47.34 -3.70
C GLU A 378 -5.52 46.30 -2.89
N GLU A 379 -5.74 46.54 -1.59
CA GLU A 379 -6.30 45.54 -0.65
C GLU A 379 -7.76 45.17 -1.00
N GLU A 380 -8.53 46.13 -1.52
CA GLU A 380 -9.91 45.95 -1.95
C GLU A 380 -10.08 44.83 -2.99
N TRP A 381 -9.13 44.65 -3.92
CA TRP A 381 -9.22 43.62 -4.95
C TRP A 381 -8.85 42.21 -4.47
N GLN A 382 -8.59 42.01 -3.16
CA GLN A 382 -8.63 40.67 -2.57
C GLN A 382 -10.05 40.09 -2.59
N LEU A 383 -11.10 40.92 -2.52
CA LEU A 383 -12.52 40.52 -2.47
C LEU A 383 -12.83 39.46 -1.39
N LEU A 384 -12.07 39.42 -0.31
CA LEU A 384 -12.26 38.57 0.87
C LEU A 384 -13.00 39.33 1.98
N ASP A 385 -13.85 38.65 2.73
CA ASP A 385 -14.46 39.19 3.96
C ASP A 385 -13.41 39.57 5.03
N ASN A 386 -12.25 38.90 4.98
CA ASN A 386 -11.09 39.16 5.84
C ASN A 386 -9.83 39.14 4.95
N PRO A 387 -9.34 40.30 4.47
CA PRO A 387 -8.11 40.40 3.71
C PRO A 387 -6.91 39.82 4.48
N ILE A 388 -6.06 39.04 3.80
CA ILE A 388 -4.79 38.56 4.37
C ILE A 388 -3.69 39.60 4.16
N LYS A 389 -2.54 39.41 4.81
CA LYS A 389 -1.37 40.30 4.64
C LYS A 389 -0.34 39.73 3.67
N LEU A 390 0.52 40.60 3.13
CA LEU A 390 1.59 40.18 2.22
C LEU A 390 2.51 39.13 2.87
N GLU A 391 2.88 39.30 4.14
CA GLU A 391 3.73 38.35 4.87
C GLU A 391 3.04 36.99 5.14
N GLU A 392 1.72 36.93 5.02
CA GLU A 392 0.94 35.69 5.06
C GLU A 392 0.84 35.07 3.65
N PHE A 393 0.57 35.87 2.62
CA PHE A 393 0.62 35.44 1.22
C PHE A 393 1.98 34.82 0.86
N GLU A 394 3.09 35.44 1.25
CA GLU A 394 4.46 34.95 1.03
C GLU A 394 4.72 33.60 1.73
N LYS A 395 4.09 33.36 2.90
CA LYS A 395 4.21 32.11 3.66
C LYS A 395 3.22 31.03 3.23
N ASN A 396 2.10 31.40 2.60
CA ASN A 396 1.06 30.45 2.20
C ASN A 396 1.52 29.51 1.07
N VAL A 397 1.24 28.22 1.24
CA VAL A 397 1.60 27.14 0.31
C VAL A 397 1.10 27.43 -1.10
N LEU A 398 1.99 27.25 -2.10
CA LEU A 398 1.57 27.31 -3.50
C LEU A 398 0.70 26.09 -3.83
N LYS A 399 -0.58 26.35 -4.13
CA LYS A 399 -1.55 25.38 -4.65
C LYS A 399 -1.75 25.68 -6.15
N THR A 400 -1.61 24.68 -7.01
CA THR A 400 -1.84 24.86 -8.47
C THR A 400 -3.33 24.78 -8.80
N SER A 401 -3.74 25.20 -10.00
CA SER A 401 -5.12 25.02 -10.48
C SER A 401 -5.60 23.57 -10.46
N GLU A 402 -4.69 22.58 -10.50
CA GLU A 402 -5.04 21.15 -10.46
C GLU A 402 -5.35 20.67 -9.04
N PHE A 403 -4.84 21.35 -8.00
CA PHE A 403 -5.20 21.11 -6.60
C PHE A 403 -6.71 21.28 -6.39
N TYR A 404 -7.26 22.40 -6.88
CA TYR A 404 -8.67 22.75 -6.73
C TYR A 404 -9.59 21.90 -7.61
N LYS A 405 -9.16 21.57 -8.84
CA LYS A 405 -9.91 20.66 -9.74
C LYS A 405 -10.06 19.24 -9.17
N LEU A 406 -9.07 18.75 -8.43
CA LEU A 406 -9.13 17.45 -7.74
C LEU A 406 -9.89 17.52 -6.41
N GLY A 407 -10.48 18.67 -6.06
CA GLY A 407 -11.24 18.85 -4.82
C GLY A 407 -10.38 18.72 -3.56
N LEU A 408 -9.08 19.03 -3.65
CA LEU A 408 -8.15 18.91 -2.52
C LEU A 408 -8.38 20.03 -1.50
N THR A 409 -8.08 19.75 -0.24
CA THR A 409 -8.08 20.71 0.87
C THR A 409 -6.89 20.41 1.77
N LEU A 410 -6.01 21.39 1.96
CA LEU A 410 -4.80 21.24 2.76
C LEU A 410 -5.14 21.43 4.24
N ILE A 411 -4.88 20.39 5.05
CA ILE A 411 -5.19 20.39 6.48
C ILE A 411 -3.98 20.87 7.28
N HIS A 412 -2.80 20.37 6.95
CA HIS A 412 -1.53 20.73 7.59
C HIS A 412 -0.35 20.46 6.62
N PRO A 413 0.74 21.25 6.65
CA PRO A 413 0.83 22.58 7.28
C PRO A 413 0.04 23.61 6.46
N LYS A 414 -0.19 24.81 7.02
CA LYS A 414 -0.76 25.94 6.26
C LYS A 414 0.29 26.77 5.52
N GLN A 415 1.54 26.71 5.96
CA GLN A 415 2.68 27.47 5.42
C GLN A 415 3.58 26.56 4.57
N PHE A 416 4.36 27.13 3.64
CA PHE A 416 5.23 26.36 2.75
C PHE A 416 6.40 25.68 3.48
N LEU A 417 6.84 26.23 4.61
CA LEU A 417 7.96 25.74 5.39
C LEU A 417 7.49 24.75 6.45
N LEU A 418 8.11 23.57 6.46
CA LEU A 418 8.07 22.61 7.55
C LEU A 418 9.42 22.64 8.27
N ILE A 419 9.39 22.48 9.58
CA ILE A 419 10.57 22.19 10.42
C ILE A 419 10.34 20.81 11.02
N THR A 420 11.37 19.98 11.09
CA THR A 420 11.27 18.65 11.71
C THR A 420 11.14 18.75 13.24
N GLU A 421 10.17 18.02 13.81
CA GLU A 421 10.08 17.73 15.24
C GLU A 421 10.53 16.27 15.45
N ASP A 422 11.52 16.02 16.34
CA ASP A 422 12.15 14.70 16.53
C ASP A 422 12.62 14.04 15.22
N GLY A 423 13.14 14.86 14.29
CA GLY A 423 13.59 14.44 12.96
C GLY A 423 12.47 14.03 11.99
N GLU A 424 11.20 14.28 12.34
CA GLU A 424 10.03 13.96 11.51
C GLU A 424 9.20 15.20 11.16
N ALA A 425 8.49 15.14 10.04
CA ALA A 425 7.51 16.15 9.64
C ALA A 425 6.31 15.50 8.95
N SER A 426 5.18 16.20 8.79
CA SER A 426 4.05 15.64 8.04
C SER A 426 3.26 16.67 7.21
N ILE A 427 2.66 16.18 6.12
CA ILE A 427 1.72 16.91 5.27
C ILE A 427 0.43 16.09 5.21
N SER A 428 -0.72 16.73 5.43
CA SER A 428 -2.03 16.09 5.47
C SER A 428 -3.06 16.85 4.62
N MET A 429 -3.82 16.13 3.78
CA MET A 429 -4.89 16.69 2.95
C MET A 429 -6.18 15.89 3.06
N ARG A 430 -7.30 16.56 2.77
CA ARG A 430 -8.61 15.95 2.51
C ARG A 430 -8.97 16.11 1.03
N PHE A 431 -9.81 15.23 0.52
CA PHE A 431 -10.38 15.27 -0.82
C PHE A 431 -11.82 14.74 -0.83
N SER A 432 -12.63 15.18 -1.79
CA SER A 432 -14.06 14.83 -1.90
C SER A 432 -14.36 13.69 -2.87
N GLN A 433 -13.38 13.22 -3.63
CA GLN A 433 -13.44 12.12 -4.60
C GLN A 433 -12.13 11.32 -4.53
N PRO A 434 -12.08 10.03 -4.92
CA PRO A 434 -10.84 9.25 -4.93
C PRO A 434 -9.74 9.94 -5.77
N VAL A 435 -8.54 10.03 -5.18
CA VAL A 435 -7.35 10.66 -5.77
C VAL A 435 -6.15 9.78 -5.46
N ASP A 436 -5.37 9.45 -6.49
CA ASP A 436 -4.04 8.86 -6.33
C ASP A 436 -3.01 9.96 -6.08
N PHE A 437 -2.12 9.74 -5.11
CA PHE A 437 -1.01 10.65 -4.79
C PHE A 437 0.35 10.01 -5.08
N THR A 438 1.34 10.85 -5.35
CA THR A 438 2.77 10.52 -5.32
C THR A 438 3.57 11.77 -5.00
N TYR A 439 4.85 11.63 -4.67
CA TYR A 439 5.69 12.76 -4.30
C TYR A 439 7.13 12.60 -4.78
N GLU A 440 7.81 13.72 -4.92
CA GLU A 440 9.26 13.80 -5.06
C GLU A 440 9.84 14.55 -3.86
N ILE A 441 11.07 14.19 -3.49
CA ILE A 441 11.88 14.90 -2.51
C ILE A 441 13.31 15.04 -3.04
N SER A 442 13.87 16.24 -2.94
CA SER A 442 15.25 16.52 -3.35
C SER A 442 15.96 17.35 -2.29
N GLN A 443 17.27 17.15 -2.12
CA GLN A 443 18.08 17.95 -1.20
C GLN A 443 18.78 19.08 -1.94
N GLN A 444 18.80 20.27 -1.35
CA GLN A 444 19.60 21.39 -1.86
C GLN A 444 21.07 21.18 -1.47
N HIS A 445 21.96 20.99 -2.45
CA HIS A 445 23.39 20.79 -2.19
C HIS A 445 24.28 21.56 -3.17
N SER A 446 24.93 22.63 -2.69
CA SER A 446 26.02 23.36 -3.38
C SER A 446 25.79 23.82 -4.84
N GLY A 447 24.56 23.78 -5.35
CA GLY A 447 24.20 24.16 -6.73
C GLY A 447 23.55 23.04 -7.55
N GLU A 448 23.57 21.80 -7.07
CA GLU A 448 22.89 20.66 -7.68
C GLU A 448 21.73 20.19 -6.77
N GLN A 449 20.55 19.95 -7.35
CA GLN A 449 19.48 19.22 -6.67
C GLN A 449 19.69 17.73 -6.92
N LYS A 450 19.85 16.95 -5.85
CA LYS A 450 19.88 15.49 -5.92
C LYS A 450 18.49 14.96 -5.60
N GLU A 451 17.87 14.28 -6.57
CA GLU A 451 16.64 13.49 -6.38
C GLU A 451 16.92 12.34 -5.40
N LEU A 452 16.03 12.13 -4.43
CA LEU A 452 16.20 11.15 -3.35
C LEU A 452 15.09 10.08 -3.38
N SER A 453 15.37 8.90 -2.82
CA SER A 453 14.42 7.78 -2.86
C SER A 453 13.16 8.04 -2.02
N THR A 454 12.03 7.52 -2.50
CA THR A 454 10.74 7.51 -1.78
C THR A 454 10.75 6.63 -0.52
N SER A 455 11.89 6.06 -0.11
CA SER A 455 12.08 5.46 1.22
C SER A 455 12.17 6.50 2.36
N MET A 456 12.25 7.80 2.05
CA MET A 456 12.31 8.88 3.06
C MET A 456 10.93 9.38 3.53
N GLY A 457 9.85 8.68 3.17
CA GLY A 457 8.51 9.07 3.57
C GLY A 457 7.46 7.95 3.50
N LEU A 458 6.53 8.02 4.45
CA LEU A 458 5.36 7.19 4.55
C LEU A 458 4.16 7.96 3.98
N LEU A 459 3.92 7.85 2.67
CA LEU A 459 2.66 8.30 2.07
C LEU A 459 1.56 7.27 2.35
N THR A 460 0.51 7.67 3.05
CA THR A 460 -0.70 6.89 3.31
C THR A 460 -1.91 7.61 2.73
N VAL A 461 -2.87 6.84 2.20
CA VAL A 461 -4.06 7.36 1.50
C VAL A 461 -5.28 6.55 1.94
N THR A 462 -6.38 7.25 2.23
CA THR A 462 -7.68 6.68 2.61
C THR A 462 -8.74 7.00 1.55
N GLN A 463 -10.02 6.71 1.83
CA GLN A 463 -11.14 7.08 0.95
C GLN A 463 -11.32 8.60 0.79
N ASN A 464 -10.87 9.43 1.74
CA ASN A 464 -11.15 10.90 1.74
C ASN A 464 -9.97 11.79 2.18
N SER A 465 -8.82 11.22 2.54
CA SER A 465 -7.67 11.97 3.04
C SER A 465 -6.35 11.24 2.83
N MET A 466 -5.24 11.99 2.83
CA MET A 466 -3.88 11.47 2.76
C MET A 466 -3.02 12.07 3.86
N LYS A 467 -2.04 11.32 4.36
CA LYS A 467 -0.96 11.77 5.25
C LYS A 467 0.38 11.31 4.65
N LEU A 468 1.27 12.25 4.37
CA LEU A 468 2.67 12.00 4.04
C LEU A 468 3.50 12.37 5.27
N GLN A 469 4.07 11.37 5.93
CA GLN A 469 5.01 11.55 7.03
C GLN A 469 6.45 11.42 6.48
N LEU A 470 7.33 12.34 6.82
CA LEU A 470 8.67 12.49 6.23
C LEU A 470 9.74 12.32 7.29
N MET A 471 10.77 11.55 6.95
CA MET A 471 11.92 11.22 7.81
C MET A 471 13.21 11.45 7.01
N PRO A 472 13.78 12.68 7.03
CA PRO A 472 15.00 12.97 6.30
C PRO A 472 16.21 12.21 6.88
N PRO A 473 17.06 11.59 6.06
CA PRO A 473 18.18 10.76 6.52
C PRO A 473 19.40 11.58 6.99
N ALA A 474 19.36 12.90 6.82
CA ALA A 474 20.44 13.83 7.11
C ALA A 474 19.85 15.22 7.36
N SER A 475 20.58 16.08 8.06
CA SER A 475 20.21 17.48 8.23
C SER A 475 20.34 18.29 6.92
N GLY A 476 19.66 19.44 6.87
CA GLY A 476 19.65 20.36 5.74
C GLY A 476 18.25 20.66 5.22
N THR A 477 18.21 21.33 4.06
CA THR A 477 16.97 21.79 3.41
C THR A 477 16.58 20.89 2.24
N PHE A 478 15.31 20.48 2.23
CA PHE A 478 14.73 19.59 1.23
C PHE A 478 13.54 20.27 0.54
N ASP A 479 13.48 20.17 -0.79
CA ASP A 479 12.33 20.61 -1.58
C ASP A 479 11.41 19.40 -1.83
N ILE A 480 10.13 19.54 -1.49
CA ILE A 480 9.11 18.49 -1.59
C ILE A 480 8.08 18.92 -2.62
N MET A 481 7.79 18.05 -3.59
CA MET A 481 6.74 18.26 -4.58
C MET A 481 5.67 17.18 -4.45
N LEU A 482 4.41 17.60 -4.31
CA LEU A 482 3.26 16.69 -4.32
C LEU A 482 2.58 16.68 -5.69
N PHE A 483 2.28 15.48 -6.16
CA PHE A 483 1.59 15.26 -7.41
C PHE A 483 0.38 14.35 -7.17
N ALA A 484 -0.69 14.60 -7.91
CA ALA A 484 -1.93 13.84 -7.81
C ALA A 484 -2.62 13.68 -9.17
N ARG A 485 -3.58 12.76 -9.22
CA ARG A 485 -4.49 12.53 -10.36
C ARG A 485 -5.81 11.94 -9.85
N PRO A 486 -6.92 11.98 -10.61
CA PRO A 486 -8.14 11.27 -10.23
C PRO A 486 -7.85 9.79 -10.02
N GLY A 487 -8.33 9.23 -8.92
CA GLY A 487 -8.10 7.83 -8.53
C GLY A 487 -8.62 6.86 -9.58
N HIS A 488 -8.08 5.65 -9.60
CA HIS A 488 -8.43 4.58 -10.56
C HIS A 488 -8.16 4.91 -12.04
N THR A 489 -7.58 6.09 -12.37
CA THR A 489 -7.23 6.44 -13.76
C THR A 489 -5.79 6.06 -14.12
N SER A 490 -5.54 5.75 -15.40
CA SER A 490 -4.19 5.57 -15.94
C SER A 490 -3.50 6.88 -16.34
N GLY A 491 -4.04 8.02 -15.91
CA GLY A 491 -3.58 9.35 -16.30
C GLY A 491 -2.19 9.71 -15.79
N LYS A 492 -1.58 10.72 -16.43
CA LYS A 492 -0.35 11.37 -15.93
C LYS A 492 -0.65 12.09 -14.62
N TYR A 493 0.30 12.04 -13.70
CA TYR A 493 0.28 12.84 -12.48
C TYR A 493 0.44 14.32 -12.80
N SER A 494 -0.29 15.17 -12.08
CA SER A 494 -0.18 16.63 -12.14
C SER A 494 0.34 17.17 -10.82
N TRP A 495 1.26 18.14 -10.89
CA TRP A 495 1.77 18.86 -9.71
C TRP A 495 0.66 19.67 -9.05
N VAL A 496 0.42 19.45 -7.75
CA VAL A 496 -0.67 20.10 -7.00
C VAL A 496 -0.18 21.12 -5.98
N CYS A 497 0.95 20.89 -5.32
CA CYS A 497 1.60 21.88 -4.45
C CYS A 497 3.06 21.50 -4.15
N SER A 498 3.82 22.43 -3.55
CA SER A 498 5.18 22.19 -3.06
C SER A 498 5.41 22.77 -1.67
N PHE A 499 6.36 22.18 -0.95
CA PHE A 499 6.81 22.60 0.37
C PHE A 499 8.34 22.60 0.44
N GLN A 500 8.87 23.29 1.44
CA GLN A 500 10.27 23.21 1.85
C GLN A 500 10.33 22.62 3.26
N LEU A 501 11.28 21.74 3.51
CA LEU A 501 11.48 21.09 4.81
C LEU A 501 12.90 21.35 5.31
N GLU A 502 13.01 21.87 6.53
CA GLU A 502 14.26 22.03 7.25
C GLU A 502 14.40 20.91 8.30
N CYS A 503 15.42 20.09 8.12
CA CYS A 503 15.82 19.07 9.09
C CYS A 503 17.05 19.54 9.86
N TYR A 504 16.91 19.82 11.15
CA TYR A 504 18.04 20.21 12.00
C TYR A 504 18.74 19.00 12.60
N GLU A 505 17.97 18.10 13.21
CA GLU A 505 18.44 16.88 13.84
C GLU A 505 17.72 15.68 13.18
N PRO A 506 18.38 14.94 12.27
CA PRO A 506 17.76 13.80 11.61
C PRO A 506 17.60 12.65 12.62
N LYS A 507 16.43 12.01 12.60
CA LYS A 507 16.18 10.84 13.44
C LYS A 507 17.11 9.70 13.04
N THR A 508 17.66 8.96 14.00
CA THR A 508 18.47 7.75 13.73
C THR A 508 17.56 6.58 13.29
N SER A 509 16.82 6.77 12.19
CA SER A 509 15.94 5.78 11.61
C SER A 509 16.74 4.68 10.94
N GLN A 510 16.42 3.43 11.23
CA GLN A 510 16.81 2.33 10.37
C GLN A 510 16.09 2.51 9.02
N ASN A 511 16.82 2.46 7.90
CA ASN A 511 16.30 2.75 6.57
C ASN A 511 14.97 2.03 6.30
N LEU A 512 13.92 2.78 5.96
CA LEU A 512 12.64 2.20 5.56
C LEU A 512 12.83 1.40 4.25
N PRO A 513 12.19 0.22 4.12
CA PRO A 513 12.21 -0.54 2.88
C PRO A 513 11.50 0.22 1.75
N GLU A 514 12.00 0.10 0.53
CA GLU A 514 11.38 0.78 -0.62
C GLU A 514 9.96 0.26 -0.87
N ASN A 515 9.01 1.19 -1.09
CA ASN A 515 7.69 0.86 -1.63
C ASN A 515 7.70 1.05 -3.16
N PRO A 516 7.56 -0.04 -3.95
CA PRO A 516 7.43 0.08 -5.40
C PRO A 516 6.03 0.55 -5.83
N TYR A 517 5.03 0.46 -4.94
CA TYR A 517 3.65 0.91 -5.17
C TYR A 517 3.47 2.40 -4.84
N LEU A 518 2.24 2.91 -4.99
CA LEU A 518 1.94 4.34 -4.88
C LEU A 518 1.96 4.86 -3.43
N TYR A 519 1.42 4.07 -2.49
CA TYR A 519 1.27 4.44 -1.09
C TYR A 519 1.26 3.20 -0.18
N TRP A 520 1.35 3.45 1.12
CA TRP A 520 1.26 2.48 2.20
C TRP A 520 -0.18 2.38 2.73
N GLY A 521 -0.49 1.24 3.34
CA GLY A 521 -1.84 0.86 3.76
C GLY A 521 -2.63 0.12 2.69
N MET A 522 -3.95 0.03 2.86
CA MET A 522 -4.88 -0.54 1.89
C MET A 522 -4.99 0.31 0.62
N THR A 523 -5.23 -0.31 -0.54
CA THR A 523 -5.54 0.42 -1.79
C THR A 523 -6.99 0.93 -1.78
N GLN A 524 -7.25 2.07 -2.43
CA GLN A 524 -8.61 2.64 -2.54
C GLN A 524 -9.64 1.71 -3.23
N ASN A 525 -9.19 0.71 -4.00
CA ASN A 525 -10.05 -0.28 -4.67
C ASN A 525 -10.12 -1.65 -3.95
N ALA A 526 -9.60 -1.77 -2.72
CA ALA A 526 -9.57 -3.05 -2.02
C ALA A 526 -10.97 -3.64 -1.76
N GLU A 527 -11.99 -2.79 -1.61
CA GLU A 527 -13.39 -3.21 -1.41
C GLU A 527 -14.00 -3.80 -2.70
N ASP A 528 -13.72 -3.21 -3.88
CA ASP A 528 -14.10 -3.77 -5.18
C ASP A 528 -13.46 -5.16 -5.40
N LEU A 529 -12.20 -5.30 -4.95
CA LEU A 529 -11.43 -6.54 -4.97
C LEU A 529 -11.86 -7.57 -3.92
N GLY A 530 -12.93 -7.29 -3.15
CA GLY A 530 -13.61 -8.27 -2.31
C GLY A 530 -13.15 -8.30 -0.85
N LEU A 531 -12.39 -7.30 -0.40
CA LEU A 531 -12.10 -7.12 1.02
C LEU A 531 -13.19 -6.27 1.70
N LYS A 532 -13.30 -6.39 3.02
CA LYS A 532 -14.09 -5.48 3.86
C LYS A 532 -13.16 -4.39 4.43
N PRO A 533 -13.69 -3.19 4.77
CA PRO A 533 -12.92 -2.15 5.44
C PRO A 533 -12.17 -2.67 6.68
N CYS A 534 -10.91 -2.30 6.83
CA CYS A 534 -10.07 -2.68 7.96
C CYS A 534 -9.28 -1.47 8.50
N ILE A 535 -8.75 -1.60 9.72
CA ILE A 535 -8.08 -0.50 10.44
C ILE A 535 -6.58 -0.41 10.07
N TYR A 536 -6.02 -1.44 9.42
CA TYR A 536 -4.61 -1.51 9.07
C TYR A 536 -4.26 -0.56 7.90
N GLY A 537 -3.37 0.42 8.13
CA GLY A 537 -2.69 1.07 7.02
C GLY A 537 -2.19 2.52 7.21
N SER A 538 -2.63 3.24 8.24
CA SER A 538 -2.19 4.63 8.47
C SER A 538 -0.83 4.76 9.14
N GLU A 539 -0.36 3.71 9.83
CA GLU A 539 0.85 3.70 10.67
C GLU A 539 1.56 2.34 10.61
N ALA A 540 2.78 2.26 11.13
CA ALA A 540 3.57 1.02 11.14
C ALA A 540 3.03 0.00 12.15
N ILE A 541 2.85 -1.25 11.71
CA ILE A 541 2.41 -2.35 12.57
C ILE A 541 3.58 -2.76 13.48
N LEU A 542 3.48 -2.47 14.77
CA LEU A 542 4.52 -2.74 15.77
C LEU A 542 4.56 -4.23 16.16
N ILE A 543 5.72 -4.86 15.97
CA ILE A 543 5.97 -6.28 16.26
C ILE A 543 6.99 -6.38 17.40
N LYS A 544 6.53 -6.82 18.58
CA LYS A 544 7.33 -6.89 19.83
C LYS A 544 7.92 -8.28 20.14
N SER A 545 7.48 -9.30 19.41
CA SER A 545 7.73 -10.73 19.65
C SER A 545 8.35 -11.44 18.45
N GLY A 546 8.87 -10.68 17.48
CA GLY A 546 9.33 -11.19 16.18
C GLY A 546 8.23 -11.83 15.31
N SER A 547 6.99 -11.89 15.76
CA SER A 547 5.87 -12.55 15.07
C SER A 547 4.59 -11.75 15.18
N SER A 548 3.75 -11.84 14.16
CA SER A 548 2.45 -11.15 14.08
C SER A 548 1.51 -11.88 13.12
N GLU A 549 0.23 -11.54 13.14
CA GLU A 549 -0.74 -12.04 12.16
C GLU A 549 -1.55 -10.88 11.60
N LEU A 550 -1.63 -10.80 10.27
CA LEU A 550 -2.52 -9.88 9.57
C LEU A 550 -3.79 -10.65 9.17
N VAL A 551 -4.95 -10.19 9.64
CA VAL A 551 -6.25 -10.76 9.28
C VAL A 551 -7.03 -9.75 8.44
N LEU A 552 -7.44 -10.15 7.24
CA LEU A 552 -8.24 -9.35 6.32
C LEU A 552 -9.58 -10.06 6.09
N HIS A 553 -10.69 -9.43 6.47
CA HIS A 553 -12.02 -9.97 6.22
C HIS A 553 -12.43 -9.76 4.75
N THR A 554 -13.15 -10.71 4.18
CA THR A 554 -13.60 -10.69 2.78
C THR A 554 -15.12 -10.57 2.67
N SER A 555 -15.61 -10.02 1.55
CA SER A 555 -17.02 -10.04 1.17
C SER A 555 -17.40 -11.26 0.31
N ARG A 556 -16.40 -12.00 -0.20
CA ARG A 556 -16.53 -13.20 -1.03
C ARG A 556 -15.29 -14.11 -0.90
N PRO A 557 -15.34 -15.37 -1.37
CA PRO A 557 -14.16 -16.24 -1.48
C PRO A 557 -13.06 -15.63 -2.37
N LEU A 558 -11.85 -15.47 -1.81
CA LEU A 558 -10.65 -14.98 -2.50
C LEU A 558 -9.48 -15.94 -2.29
N MET A 559 -8.48 -15.92 -3.18
CA MET A 559 -7.13 -16.38 -2.87
C MET A 559 -6.26 -15.22 -2.38
N MET A 560 -5.21 -15.52 -1.60
CA MET A 560 -4.22 -14.55 -1.14
C MET A 560 -2.80 -14.94 -1.54
N LEU A 561 -2.01 -13.93 -1.91
CA LEU A 561 -0.56 -13.99 -2.04
C LEU A 561 0.05 -12.88 -1.18
N CYS A 562 1.18 -13.17 -0.52
CA CYS A 562 1.89 -12.21 0.32
C CYS A 562 3.38 -12.21 -0.04
N GLU A 563 3.98 -11.02 -0.08
CA GLU A 563 5.42 -10.78 -0.20
C GLU A 563 5.93 -10.05 1.02
N ILE A 564 7.13 -10.38 1.50
CA ILE A 564 7.81 -9.62 2.57
C ILE A 564 9.23 -9.26 2.14
N SER A 565 9.66 -8.03 2.41
CA SER A 565 11.03 -7.59 2.11
C SER A 565 11.62 -6.71 3.21
N HIS A 566 12.88 -6.97 3.54
CA HIS A 566 13.72 -6.28 4.51
C HIS A 566 15.16 -6.25 4.01
N LYS A 567 15.94 -5.23 4.38
CA LYS A 567 17.31 -4.99 3.85
C LYS A 567 18.29 -6.17 4.00
N ASP A 568 18.11 -6.98 5.04
CA ASP A 568 18.99 -8.12 5.36
C ASP A 568 18.33 -9.49 5.04
N LEU A 569 17.26 -9.51 4.24
CA LEU A 569 16.43 -10.70 3.98
C LEU A 569 16.44 -11.04 2.49
N ASP A 570 17.00 -12.20 2.13
CA ASP A 570 16.91 -12.76 0.77
C ASP A 570 15.56 -13.44 0.49
N ASP A 571 15.26 -13.70 -0.78
CA ASP A 571 13.98 -14.26 -1.23
C ASP A 571 13.69 -15.67 -0.66
N THR A 572 14.74 -16.47 -0.40
CA THR A 572 14.61 -17.82 0.15
C THR A 572 14.25 -17.78 1.64
N LEU A 573 14.80 -16.81 2.38
CA LEU A 573 14.40 -16.53 3.76
C LEU A 573 13.03 -15.83 3.82
N ALA A 574 12.71 -14.93 2.88
CA ALA A 574 11.43 -14.23 2.83
C ALA A 574 10.25 -15.20 2.68
N MET A 575 10.34 -16.19 1.79
CA MET A 575 9.32 -17.24 1.65
C MET A 575 9.14 -18.10 2.92
N ARG A 576 10.16 -18.16 3.79
CA ARG A 576 10.09 -18.85 5.09
C ARG A 576 9.62 -17.94 6.25
N CYS A 577 9.29 -16.69 5.96
CA CYS A 577 8.75 -15.72 6.92
C CYS A 577 7.22 -15.58 6.88
N LEU A 578 6.53 -16.20 5.90
CA LEU A 578 5.09 -16.05 5.68
C LEU A 578 4.36 -17.40 5.60
N ALA A 579 3.22 -17.51 6.28
CA ALA A 579 2.21 -18.54 6.03
C ALA A 579 0.88 -17.87 5.66
N THR A 580 0.09 -18.50 4.80
CA THR A 580 -1.22 -17.96 4.36
C THR A 580 -2.32 -19.00 4.56
N GLN A 581 -3.39 -18.58 5.22
CA GLN A 581 -4.60 -19.36 5.48
C GLN A 581 -5.79 -18.66 4.81
N ILE A 582 -6.59 -19.44 4.08
CA ILE A 582 -7.62 -18.95 3.17
C ILE A 582 -8.98 -19.55 3.56
N GLU A 583 -9.84 -18.71 4.13
CA GLU A 583 -11.18 -19.07 4.61
C GLU A 583 -12.24 -18.25 3.87
N ALA A 584 -13.51 -18.66 3.94
CA ALA A 584 -14.57 -18.10 3.08
C ALA A 584 -14.88 -16.62 3.36
N ASP A 585 -14.65 -16.14 4.59
CA ASP A 585 -14.94 -14.78 5.06
C ASP A 585 -13.71 -14.01 5.55
N ARG A 586 -12.51 -14.63 5.52
CA ARG A 586 -11.25 -14.03 5.97
C ARG A 586 -10.01 -14.68 5.35
N LEU A 587 -8.96 -13.88 5.26
CA LEU A 587 -7.62 -14.27 4.85
C LEU A 587 -6.67 -13.94 6.00
N THR A 588 -5.85 -14.90 6.42
CA THR A 588 -4.89 -14.74 7.53
C THR A 588 -3.47 -14.95 7.02
N CYS A 589 -2.59 -13.98 7.27
CA CYS A 589 -1.16 -14.08 7.00
C CYS A 589 -0.38 -14.08 8.31
N SER A 590 0.20 -15.22 8.69
CA SER A 590 1.11 -15.32 9.83
C SER A 590 2.52 -14.94 9.40
N ILE A 591 3.11 -13.97 10.10
CA ILE A 591 4.33 -13.25 9.72
C ILE A 591 5.43 -13.49 10.77
N LEU A 592 6.66 -13.74 10.33
CA LEU A 592 7.87 -13.82 11.16
C LEU A 592 8.92 -12.79 10.71
N CYS A 593 9.57 -12.14 11.67
CA CYS A 593 10.62 -11.15 11.48
C CYS A 593 11.93 -11.67 12.11
N PRO A 594 12.89 -12.17 11.32
CA PRO A 594 14.16 -12.70 11.83
C PRO A 594 15.21 -11.64 12.18
N TYR A 595 14.93 -10.36 11.88
CA TYR A 595 15.77 -9.20 12.17
C TYR A 595 14.96 -8.07 12.82
N ILE A 596 15.60 -7.25 13.64
CA ILE A 596 15.02 -5.99 14.16
C ILE A 596 15.04 -4.95 13.05
N GLY A 597 13.93 -4.23 12.88
CA GLY A 597 13.80 -3.15 11.88
C GLY A 597 12.50 -3.15 11.09
N TYR A 598 12.51 -2.44 9.96
CA TYR A 598 11.34 -2.14 9.14
C TYR A 598 11.19 -3.10 7.94
N TYR A 599 10.00 -3.68 7.80
CA TYR A 599 9.64 -4.61 6.72
C TYR A 599 8.50 -4.03 5.88
N ARG A 600 8.54 -4.22 4.56
CA ARG A 600 7.35 -4.10 3.71
C ARG A 600 6.68 -5.47 3.66
N LEU A 601 5.38 -5.53 3.94
CA LEU A 601 4.50 -6.64 3.60
C LEU A 601 3.53 -6.17 2.51
N SER A 602 3.60 -6.77 1.32
CA SER A 602 2.62 -6.52 0.26
C SER A 602 1.66 -7.70 0.14
N VAL A 603 0.36 -7.40 0.02
CA VAL A 603 -0.72 -8.39 -0.07
C VAL A 603 -1.44 -8.23 -1.40
N PHE A 604 -1.74 -9.35 -2.04
CA PHE A 604 -2.44 -9.44 -3.31
C PHE A 604 -3.55 -10.47 -3.23
N VAL A 605 -4.64 -10.25 -3.95
CA VAL A 605 -5.77 -11.20 -4.02
C VAL A 605 -6.20 -11.48 -5.45
N SER A 606 -6.88 -12.60 -5.64
CA SER A 606 -7.70 -12.91 -6.82
C SER A 606 -9.01 -13.56 -6.37
N ASP A 607 -10.05 -13.55 -7.18
CA ASP A 607 -11.26 -14.33 -6.89
C ASP A 607 -10.93 -15.84 -6.84
N TYR A 608 -11.52 -16.58 -5.89
CA TYR A 608 -11.12 -17.97 -5.61
C TYR A 608 -11.38 -18.93 -6.78
N GLU A 609 -12.46 -18.71 -7.53
CA GLU A 609 -12.87 -19.54 -8.69
C GLU A 609 -12.26 -19.07 -10.03
N SER A 610 -11.34 -18.09 -10.02
CA SER A 610 -10.82 -17.49 -11.26
C SER A 610 -9.70 -18.31 -11.90
N ASP A 611 -9.98 -18.92 -13.05
CA ASP A 611 -8.98 -19.47 -14.00
C ASP A 611 -7.90 -18.45 -14.42
N ARG A 612 -8.14 -17.15 -14.21
CA ARG A 612 -7.14 -16.09 -14.38
C ARG A 612 -6.37 -15.92 -13.08
N ASN A 613 -5.13 -16.40 -13.05
CA ASN A 613 -4.12 -16.10 -12.02
C ASN A 613 -3.64 -14.63 -12.09
N SER A 614 -4.56 -13.67 -12.15
CA SER A 614 -4.29 -12.24 -12.13
C SER A 614 -4.49 -11.71 -10.70
N PHE A 615 -3.49 -11.94 -9.86
CA PHE A 615 -3.41 -11.33 -8.53
C PHE A 615 -3.33 -9.80 -8.65
N GLN A 616 -4.05 -9.09 -7.79
CA GLN A 616 -4.07 -7.62 -7.73
C GLN A 616 -3.65 -7.16 -6.33
N ASN A 617 -2.75 -6.18 -6.26
CA ASN A 617 -2.27 -5.61 -5.00
C ASN A 617 -3.41 -4.88 -4.28
N VAL A 618 -3.61 -5.20 -3.01
CA VAL A 618 -4.68 -4.65 -2.14
C VAL A 618 -4.17 -3.92 -0.91
N GLY A 619 -2.91 -4.12 -0.53
CA GLY A 619 -2.33 -3.42 0.61
C GLY A 619 -0.82 -3.57 0.69
N ASN A 620 -0.16 -2.53 1.19
CA ASN A 620 1.29 -2.46 1.39
C ASN A 620 1.58 -1.93 2.79
N PHE A 621 1.83 -2.82 3.73
CA PHE A 621 1.95 -2.51 5.15
C PHE A 621 3.42 -2.32 5.54
N LEU A 622 3.71 -1.25 6.27
CA LEU A 622 4.98 -1.10 6.98
C LEU A 622 4.86 -1.86 8.30
N LEU A 623 5.74 -2.82 8.54
CA LEU A 623 5.88 -3.51 9.83
C LEU A 623 7.16 -3.01 10.51
N HIS A 624 7.17 -2.90 11.84
CA HIS A 624 8.34 -2.52 12.62
C HIS A 624 8.60 -3.56 13.71
N CYS A 625 9.58 -4.44 13.50
CA CYS A 625 10.03 -5.41 14.50
C CYS A 625 10.96 -4.72 15.51
N THR A 626 10.42 -4.34 16.67
CA THR A 626 11.16 -3.54 17.67
C THR A 626 12.01 -4.40 18.61
N ALA A 627 11.64 -5.67 18.82
CA ALA A 627 12.29 -6.56 19.77
C ALA A 627 12.04 -8.04 19.44
N ASN A 628 12.83 -8.92 20.06
CA ASN A 628 12.69 -10.38 20.05
C ASN A 628 12.57 -11.01 18.65
N PRO A 629 13.53 -10.79 17.73
CA PRO A 629 13.50 -11.36 16.39
C PRO A 629 13.52 -12.90 16.41
N ILE A 630 12.87 -13.52 15.42
CA ILE A 630 12.74 -14.99 15.33
C ILE A 630 14.04 -15.63 14.90
N ASN A 631 14.46 -16.69 15.59
CA ASN A 631 15.66 -17.44 15.21
C ASN A 631 15.49 -18.09 13.82
N LEU A 632 16.52 -18.05 12.96
CA LEU A 632 16.46 -18.61 11.59
C LEU A 632 16.11 -20.12 11.53
N ASN A 633 16.37 -20.87 12.62
CA ASN A 633 15.96 -22.28 12.76
C ASN A 633 14.47 -22.47 13.11
N GLN A 634 13.79 -21.41 13.56
CA GLN A 634 12.37 -21.37 13.92
C GLN A 634 11.49 -20.73 12.82
N LEU A 635 12.11 -20.22 11.75
CA LEU A 635 11.41 -19.85 10.52
C LEU A 635 10.70 -21.05 9.90
N LEU A 636 9.68 -20.78 9.09
CA LEU A 636 8.76 -21.77 8.55
C LEU A 636 9.45 -22.83 7.67
N PRO A 637 8.82 -23.98 7.43
CA PRO A 637 9.31 -24.96 6.46
C PRO A 637 9.35 -24.37 5.04
N PRO A 638 10.29 -24.80 4.18
CA PRO A 638 10.21 -24.50 2.75
C PRO A 638 8.98 -25.18 2.11
N ASP A 639 8.67 -24.76 0.88
CA ASP A 639 7.62 -25.34 0.03
C ASP A 639 6.20 -25.34 0.64
N LEU A 640 5.86 -24.42 1.55
CA LEU A 640 4.48 -24.23 2.02
C LEU A 640 3.55 -23.85 0.85
N SER A 641 2.34 -24.41 0.84
CA SER A 641 1.30 -24.00 -0.11
C SER A 641 0.50 -22.81 0.41
N TYR A 642 -0.26 -22.16 -0.47
CA TYR A 642 -1.22 -21.10 -0.11
C TYR A 642 -2.41 -21.58 0.76
N PHE A 643 -2.48 -22.88 1.05
CA PHE A 643 -3.55 -23.51 1.81
C PHE A 643 -3.04 -24.00 3.16
N CYS A 644 -2.47 -23.10 3.98
CA CYS A 644 -2.06 -23.46 5.33
C CYS A 644 -3.29 -23.47 6.27
N GLY A 645 -3.43 -24.51 7.09
CA GLY A 645 -4.59 -24.72 7.97
C GLY A 645 -5.89 -25.10 7.24
N PRO A 646 -6.98 -25.39 7.98
CA PRO A 646 -8.30 -25.59 7.40
C PRO A 646 -8.83 -24.32 6.73
N GLY A 647 -9.72 -24.50 5.75
CA GLY A 647 -10.38 -23.41 5.05
C GLY A 647 -11.21 -23.93 3.87
N ILE A 648 -11.44 -23.06 2.88
CA ILE A 648 -12.36 -23.31 1.76
C ILE A 648 -12.10 -24.69 1.12
N ARG A 649 -10.82 -24.98 0.82
CA ARG A 649 -10.38 -26.23 0.18
C ARG A 649 -10.61 -27.50 1.00
N THR A 650 -10.66 -27.42 2.34
CA THR A 650 -11.04 -28.57 3.19
C THR A 650 -12.56 -28.72 3.28
N ASP A 651 -13.30 -27.61 3.37
CA ASP A 651 -14.77 -27.63 3.44
C ASP A 651 -15.38 -28.10 2.11
N ASP A 652 -14.85 -27.63 0.97
CA ASP A 652 -15.18 -28.08 -0.39
C ASP A 652 -14.97 -29.59 -0.58
N ALA A 653 -13.97 -30.16 0.09
CA ALA A 653 -13.69 -31.59 0.08
C ALA A 653 -14.60 -32.38 1.05
N GLY A 654 -15.29 -31.71 1.97
CA GLY A 654 -16.14 -32.30 3.00
C GLY A 654 -15.40 -32.68 4.29
N LEU A 655 -14.22 -32.10 4.54
CA LEU A 655 -13.54 -32.19 5.84
C LEU A 655 -13.93 -30.99 6.71
N THR A 656 -14.55 -31.24 7.86
CA THR A 656 -15.17 -30.20 8.70
C THR A 656 -14.91 -30.43 10.19
N LYS A 657 -15.22 -29.44 11.04
CA LYS A 657 -15.10 -29.53 12.52
C LYS A 657 -13.71 -29.97 12.99
N PHE A 658 -12.67 -29.31 12.47
CA PHE A 658 -11.28 -29.51 12.92
C PHE A 658 -11.10 -29.09 14.39
N SER A 659 -10.32 -29.86 15.15
CA SER A 659 -9.94 -29.52 16.54
C SER A 659 -8.85 -28.44 16.62
N HIS A 660 -8.14 -28.20 15.52
CA HIS A 660 -7.19 -27.11 15.35
C HIS A 660 -7.58 -26.33 14.10
N THR A 661 -8.06 -25.11 14.27
CA THR A 661 -8.52 -24.23 13.17
C THR A 661 -7.43 -23.31 12.64
N ALA A 662 -6.33 -23.12 13.35
CA ALA A 662 -5.18 -22.32 12.90
C ALA A 662 -4.18 -23.16 12.09
N ALA A 663 -3.52 -22.52 11.12
CA ALA A 663 -2.42 -23.10 10.34
C ALA A 663 -1.22 -23.56 11.17
N ILE A 664 -0.91 -22.86 12.27
CA ILE A 664 0.23 -23.13 13.14
C ILE A 664 -0.25 -23.83 14.42
N VAL A 665 0.32 -25.01 14.72
CA VAL A 665 0.02 -25.78 15.93
C VAL A 665 1.32 -26.04 16.72
N SER A 666 1.34 -25.65 17.99
CA SER A 666 2.52 -25.80 18.86
C SER A 666 2.35 -26.95 19.84
N THR A 667 3.41 -27.72 20.09
CA THR A 667 3.44 -28.78 21.12
C THR A 667 4.71 -28.72 21.96
N GLN A 668 4.53 -28.94 23.27
CA GLN A 668 5.61 -29.02 24.28
C GLN A 668 5.96 -30.47 24.62
N GLN A 669 5.23 -31.46 24.08
CA GLN A 669 5.38 -32.89 24.39
C GLN A 669 5.78 -33.72 23.15
N GLY A 670 6.11 -33.09 22.03
CA GLY A 670 6.34 -33.74 20.73
C GLY A 670 5.07 -34.31 20.06
N LYS A 671 4.02 -34.62 20.83
CA LYS A 671 2.78 -35.22 20.34
C LYS A 671 1.73 -34.15 19.98
N CYS A 672 0.94 -34.42 18.95
CA CYS A 672 -0.18 -33.59 18.52
C CYS A 672 -1.25 -34.44 17.83
N ASN A 673 -2.53 -34.28 18.19
CA ASN A 673 -3.65 -35.00 17.57
C ASN A 673 -4.60 -34.00 16.90
N ILE A 674 -4.72 -34.07 15.57
CA ILE A 674 -5.64 -33.23 14.79
C ILE A 674 -6.88 -34.08 14.45
N THR A 675 -8.05 -33.74 15.00
CA THR A 675 -9.29 -34.48 14.71
C THR A 675 -10.25 -33.67 13.86
N PHE A 676 -10.96 -34.31 12.94
CA PHE A 676 -11.93 -33.69 12.04
C PHE A 676 -13.01 -34.71 11.59
N GLN A 677 -14.03 -34.24 10.88
CA GLN A 677 -15.11 -35.05 10.31
C GLN A 677 -14.94 -35.16 8.80
N ASN A 678 -14.71 -36.37 8.30
CA ASN A 678 -14.67 -36.71 6.88
C ASN A 678 -16.08 -37.11 6.42
N GLN A 679 -16.84 -36.13 5.89
CA GLN A 679 -18.25 -36.33 5.53
C GLN A 679 -18.45 -37.06 4.20
N ARG A 680 -17.49 -36.98 3.27
CA ARG A 680 -17.61 -37.53 1.90
C ARG A 680 -16.85 -38.86 1.69
N ASP A 681 -16.40 -39.47 2.79
CA ASP A 681 -15.57 -40.68 2.80
C ASP A 681 -14.36 -40.62 1.85
N LEU A 682 -13.59 -39.53 1.98
CA LEU A 682 -12.31 -39.41 1.28
C LEU A 682 -11.32 -40.47 1.77
N ASP A 683 -10.56 -41.02 0.83
CA ASP A 683 -9.27 -41.64 1.11
C ASP A 683 -8.26 -40.53 1.48
N LEU A 684 -7.47 -40.73 2.53
CA LEU A 684 -6.69 -39.68 3.19
C LEU A 684 -5.24 -40.10 3.39
N GLN A 685 -4.31 -39.21 3.01
CA GLN A 685 -2.88 -39.39 3.19
C GLN A 685 -2.27 -38.18 3.91
N ALA A 686 -1.37 -38.43 4.85
CA ALA A 686 -0.59 -37.40 5.53
C ALA A 686 0.89 -37.54 5.16
N ILE A 687 1.56 -36.43 4.88
CA ILE A 687 3.00 -36.39 4.61
C ILE A 687 3.64 -35.39 5.58
N LEU A 688 4.47 -35.90 6.48
CA LEU A 688 5.25 -35.11 7.42
C LEU A 688 6.67 -34.86 6.85
N LYS A 689 7.08 -33.60 6.82
CA LYS A 689 8.41 -33.14 6.42
C LYS A 689 9.03 -32.28 7.52
N HIS A 690 10.35 -32.28 7.60
CA HIS A 690 11.15 -31.44 8.49
C HIS A 690 12.16 -30.61 7.67
N SER A 691 12.57 -29.43 8.17
CA SER A 691 13.47 -28.51 7.45
C SER A 691 14.93 -28.96 7.37
N LYS A 692 15.30 -30.03 8.07
CA LYS A 692 16.62 -30.67 8.05
C LYS A 692 16.43 -32.18 7.91
N GLU A 693 17.31 -32.84 7.15
CA GLU A 693 17.34 -34.30 7.04
C GLU A 693 17.44 -34.96 8.42
N GLN A 694 16.82 -36.14 8.58
CA GLN A 694 16.72 -36.81 9.87
C GLN A 694 17.38 -38.19 9.85
N SER A 695 18.30 -38.41 10.78
CA SER A 695 18.72 -39.73 11.21
C SER A 695 17.67 -40.34 12.14
N GLY A 696 17.17 -41.53 11.81
CA GLY A 696 16.13 -42.25 12.54
C GLY A 696 15.16 -42.97 11.61
N HIS A 697 13.96 -43.23 12.13
CA HIS A 697 12.84 -43.81 11.37
C HIS A 697 12.30 -42.83 10.32
N PRO A 698 11.69 -43.31 9.21
CA PRO A 698 11.06 -42.45 8.22
C PRO A 698 9.93 -41.60 8.84
N LEU A 699 9.84 -40.32 8.49
CA LEU A 699 8.78 -39.42 9.00
C LEU A 699 7.35 -39.87 8.65
N SER A 700 7.16 -40.78 7.69
CA SER A 700 5.88 -41.46 7.43
C SER A 700 5.42 -42.38 8.57
N GLN A 701 6.33 -42.90 9.40
CA GLN A 701 6.01 -43.63 10.64
C GLN A 701 5.70 -42.68 11.82
N HIS A 702 5.89 -41.36 11.67
CA HIS A 702 5.62 -40.36 12.71
C HIS A 702 4.24 -39.70 12.57
N VAL A 703 3.38 -40.22 11.68
CA VAL A 703 1.97 -39.87 11.50
C VAL A 703 1.10 -41.13 11.50
N PHE A 704 -0.10 -41.08 12.08
CA PHE A 704 -1.02 -42.22 12.15
C PHE A 704 -2.48 -41.77 12.09
N PHE A 705 -3.32 -42.47 11.32
CA PHE A 705 -4.75 -42.21 11.22
C PHE A 705 -5.57 -43.24 12.01
N THR A 706 -6.44 -42.75 12.90
CA THR A 706 -7.49 -43.55 13.56
C THR A 706 -8.86 -43.09 13.06
N TYR A 707 -9.69 -44.05 12.63
CA TYR A 707 -11.02 -43.81 12.07
C TYR A 707 -12.12 -44.31 13.01
N ASN A 708 -13.01 -43.41 13.45
CA ASN A 708 -14.19 -43.75 14.25
C ASN A 708 -15.44 -43.18 13.57
N GLY A 709 -16.07 -44.00 12.72
CA GLY A 709 -17.15 -43.56 11.83
C GLY A 709 -16.67 -42.51 10.83
N SER A 710 -17.30 -41.33 10.85
CA SER A 710 -16.86 -40.14 10.09
C SER A 710 -15.77 -39.33 10.80
N LYS A 711 -15.53 -39.56 12.11
CA LYS A 711 -14.47 -38.87 12.84
C LYS A 711 -13.12 -39.48 12.50
N VAL A 712 -12.22 -38.64 12.01
CA VAL A 712 -10.81 -38.98 11.77
C VAL A 712 -9.97 -38.31 12.86
N THR A 713 -8.98 -39.03 13.39
CA THR A 713 -7.90 -38.50 14.21
C THR A 713 -6.58 -38.74 13.49
N LEU A 714 -5.89 -37.67 13.13
CA LEU A 714 -4.50 -37.70 12.66
C LEU A 714 -3.58 -37.44 13.86
N SER A 715 -3.02 -38.52 14.40
CA SER A 715 -2.04 -38.50 15.48
C SER A 715 -0.64 -38.27 14.91
N VAL A 716 0.14 -37.42 15.57
CA VAL A 716 1.49 -37.02 15.14
C VAL A 716 2.45 -37.13 16.32
N ALA A 717 3.62 -37.71 16.11
CA ALA A 717 4.63 -37.97 17.13
C ALA A 717 5.99 -37.42 16.66
N LEU A 718 6.30 -36.17 16.99
CA LEU A 718 7.47 -35.46 16.45
C LEU A 718 8.77 -35.94 17.15
N PRO A 719 9.79 -36.42 16.42
CA PRO A 719 10.95 -37.09 17.02
C PRO A 719 11.99 -36.15 17.65
N LYS A 720 12.02 -34.87 17.25
CA LYS A 720 13.03 -33.88 17.69
C LYS A 720 12.41 -32.47 17.76
N PRO A 721 12.96 -31.52 18.54
CA PRO A 721 12.57 -30.11 18.47
C PRO A 721 12.70 -29.57 17.05
N GLY A 722 11.86 -28.60 16.67
CA GLY A 722 11.92 -27.98 15.34
C GLY A 722 10.55 -27.59 14.77
N VAL A 723 10.57 -27.17 13.50
CA VAL A 723 9.38 -26.79 12.74
C VAL A 723 9.17 -27.77 11.59
N TYR A 724 7.98 -28.35 11.54
CA TYR A 724 7.59 -29.40 10.59
C TYR A 724 6.44 -28.92 9.70
N LYS A 725 6.40 -29.43 8.47
CA LYS A 725 5.27 -29.29 7.55
C LYS A 725 4.51 -30.62 7.53
N LEU A 726 3.22 -30.59 7.84
CA LEU A 726 2.31 -31.74 7.75
C LEU A 726 1.29 -31.45 6.65
N SER A 727 1.48 -32.02 5.47
CA SER A 727 0.55 -31.93 4.36
C SER A 727 -0.54 -32.99 4.48
N LEU A 728 -1.81 -32.56 4.48
CA LEU A 728 -2.98 -33.43 4.39
C LEU A 728 -3.47 -33.49 2.95
N TYR A 729 -3.54 -34.70 2.39
CA TYR A 729 -4.05 -34.99 1.06
C TYR A 729 -5.35 -35.79 1.15
N GLY A 730 -6.22 -35.60 0.15
CA GLY A 730 -7.47 -36.33 0.01
C GLY A 730 -7.74 -36.78 -1.43
N LYS A 731 -8.46 -37.89 -1.55
CA LYS A 731 -8.83 -38.52 -2.81
C LYS A 731 -10.27 -39.02 -2.74
N THR A 732 -11.07 -38.66 -3.74
CA THR A 732 -12.42 -39.22 -3.94
C THR A 732 -12.34 -40.56 -4.67
N THR A 733 -13.36 -41.40 -4.52
CA THR A 733 -13.50 -42.64 -5.31
C THR A 733 -13.55 -42.42 -6.83
N SER A 734 -13.89 -41.20 -7.26
CA SER A 734 -13.92 -40.77 -8.66
C SER A 734 -12.58 -40.26 -9.21
N ASN A 735 -11.63 -39.85 -8.36
CA ASN A 735 -10.33 -39.32 -8.78
C ASN A 735 -9.24 -40.38 -8.58
N GLN A 736 -8.23 -40.41 -9.46
CA GLN A 736 -7.10 -41.35 -9.33
C GLN A 736 -5.93 -40.75 -8.54
N GLU A 737 -5.70 -39.44 -8.65
CA GLU A 737 -4.59 -38.71 -8.00
C GLU A 737 -5.01 -38.19 -6.59
N PHE A 738 -4.05 -38.12 -5.65
CA PHE A 738 -4.25 -37.47 -4.34
C PHE A 738 -4.08 -35.96 -4.48
N ASN A 739 -5.11 -35.20 -4.13
CA ASN A 739 -5.05 -33.74 -4.10
C ASN A 739 -4.60 -33.26 -2.71
N LEU A 740 -3.68 -32.30 -2.65
CA LEU A 740 -3.42 -31.57 -1.40
C LEU A 740 -4.73 -30.89 -0.95
N LEU A 741 -5.02 -30.92 0.35
CA LEU A 741 -6.16 -30.22 0.97
C LEU A 741 -5.67 -29.02 1.78
N CYS A 742 -4.71 -29.25 2.69
CA CYS A 742 -4.06 -28.20 3.47
C CYS A 742 -2.68 -28.61 4.00
N ASP A 743 -1.88 -27.61 4.41
CA ASP A 743 -0.64 -27.77 5.16
C ASP A 743 -0.80 -27.29 6.61
N PHE A 744 -0.45 -28.11 7.60
CA PHE A 744 -0.26 -27.66 8.98
C PHE A 744 1.23 -27.42 9.26
N ILE A 745 1.52 -26.36 10.02
CA ILE A 745 2.85 -26.00 10.49
C ILE A 745 2.97 -26.40 11.96
N LEU A 746 3.71 -27.48 12.24
CA LEU A 746 3.85 -28.00 13.60
C LEU A 746 5.14 -27.48 14.24
N LYS A 747 5.04 -26.79 15.38
CA LYS A 747 6.18 -26.29 16.16
C LYS A 747 6.38 -27.17 17.39
N ASN A 748 7.46 -27.96 17.42
CA ASN A 748 7.84 -28.75 18.58
C ASN A 748 8.91 -28.03 19.40
N SER A 749 8.64 -27.77 20.68
CA SER A 749 9.61 -27.27 21.66
C SER A 749 10.08 -28.34 22.64
N SER A 750 9.81 -29.62 22.37
CA SER A 750 10.11 -30.74 23.26
C SER A 750 11.42 -31.42 22.88
N GLU A 751 12.37 -31.47 23.81
CA GLU A 751 13.63 -32.23 23.70
C GLU A 751 13.42 -33.75 23.82
N SER A 752 12.29 -34.21 24.37
CA SER A 752 11.99 -35.64 24.46
C SER A 752 11.57 -36.19 23.10
N SER A 753 12.35 -37.14 22.58
CA SER A 753 12.03 -37.86 21.34
C SER A 753 10.78 -38.71 21.51
N CYS A 754 9.78 -38.50 20.64
CA CYS A 754 8.64 -39.39 20.54
C CYS A 754 8.98 -40.61 19.65
N PRO A 755 8.68 -41.85 20.08
CA PRO A 755 8.85 -43.02 19.24
C PRO A 755 7.90 -42.96 18.02
N PRO A 756 8.24 -43.66 16.92
CA PRO A 756 7.35 -43.83 15.77
C PRO A 756 6.08 -44.59 16.14
N PHE A 757 5.04 -44.45 15.32
CA PHE A 757 3.89 -45.36 15.29
C PHE A 757 4.24 -46.66 14.54
N PRO A 758 3.46 -47.74 14.71
CA PRO A 758 3.70 -49.00 13.99
C PRO A 758 3.56 -48.82 12.48
N TYR A 759 4.42 -49.50 11.71
CA TYR A 759 4.37 -49.43 10.25
C TYR A 759 3.12 -50.17 9.74
N THR A 760 2.35 -49.54 8.87
CA THR A 760 1.09 -50.07 8.32
C THR A 760 1.24 -50.61 6.90
N TYR A 761 0.64 -51.76 6.64
CA TYR A 761 0.58 -52.40 5.32
C TYR A 761 -0.80 -52.21 4.66
N MET A 762 -0.92 -52.53 3.37
CA MET A 762 -2.16 -52.38 2.56
C MET A 762 -3.41 -53.15 3.07
N ALA A 763 -3.25 -54.05 4.04
CA ALA A 763 -4.35 -54.72 4.71
C ALA A 763 -4.91 -53.93 5.90
N TRP A 764 -4.17 -52.93 6.42
CA TRP A 764 -4.71 -51.94 7.36
C TRP A 764 -5.68 -51.00 6.62
N ARG A 765 -6.98 -51.14 6.89
CA ARG A 765 -8.05 -50.46 6.15
C ARG A 765 -8.96 -49.65 7.07
N LYS A 766 -9.77 -48.76 6.48
CA LYS A 766 -10.74 -47.94 7.21
C LYS A 766 -11.63 -48.83 8.09
N GLY A 767 -11.79 -48.40 9.35
CA GLY A 767 -12.54 -49.13 10.38
C GLY A 767 -11.65 -49.95 11.32
N CYS A 768 -10.41 -50.27 10.93
CA CYS A 768 -9.43 -50.80 11.86
C CYS A 768 -8.99 -49.70 12.86
N MET A 769 -8.85 -50.06 14.14
CA MET A 769 -8.45 -49.15 15.22
C MET A 769 -7.49 -49.84 16.17
N LEU A 770 -6.24 -49.37 16.21
CA LEU A 770 -5.25 -49.76 17.21
C LEU A 770 -5.48 -48.95 18.48
N PHE A 771 -5.58 -49.64 19.63
CA PHE A 771 -5.63 -49.01 20.95
C PHE A 771 -4.27 -49.14 21.63
N GLU A 772 -3.73 -50.36 21.71
CA GLU A 772 -2.44 -50.68 22.33
C GLU A 772 -1.72 -51.79 21.53
N PRO A 773 -0.38 -51.78 21.43
CA PRO A 773 0.51 -50.70 21.86
C PRO A 773 0.55 -49.57 20.81
N CYS A 774 0.38 -48.31 21.23
CA CYS A 774 0.45 -47.15 20.31
C CYS A 774 1.87 -46.86 19.77
N SER A 775 2.92 -47.45 20.35
CA SER A 775 4.31 -47.31 19.91
C SER A 775 4.63 -48.36 18.85
N GLY A 776 5.23 -47.94 17.74
CA GLY A 776 5.85 -48.85 16.76
C GLY A 776 7.19 -49.42 17.21
N LEU A 777 7.74 -48.90 18.30
CA LEU A 777 8.97 -49.36 18.93
C LEU A 777 8.65 -50.03 20.27
N LEU A 778 9.08 -51.29 20.46
CA LEU A 778 8.81 -52.11 21.64
C LEU A 778 10.11 -52.48 22.38
N GLU A 779 10.03 -52.63 23.70
CA GLU A 779 11.16 -53.12 24.51
C GLU A 779 11.34 -54.65 24.32
N PRO A 780 12.58 -55.18 24.33
CA PRO A 780 12.84 -56.61 24.26
C PRO A 780 12.50 -57.31 25.57
N LEU A 781 12.34 -58.64 25.51
CA LEU A 781 12.17 -59.52 26.67
C LEU A 781 11.07 -59.13 27.67
N CYS A 782 9.99 -58.48 27.20
CA CYS A 782 8.86 -58.05 28.03
C CYS A 782 7.52 -58.55 27.50
N TRP A 783 6.47 -58.48 28.31
CA TRP A 783 5.09 -58.73 27.87
C TRP A 783 4.43 -57.43 27.46
N VAL A 784 3.88 -57.39 26.25
CA VAL A 784 3.18 -56.23 25.69
C VAL A 784 1.73 -56.60 25.42
N GLN A 785 0.80 -55.78 25.88
CA GLN A 785 -0.63 -55.94 25.62
C GLN A 785 -0.97 -55.40 24.22
N PHE A 786 -1.55 -56.25 23.38
CA PHE A 786 -2.13 -55.90 22.09
C PHE A 786 -3.65 -55.78 22.24
N ARG A 787 -4.22 -54.67 21.75
CA ARG A 787 -5.65 -54.35 21.81
C ARG A 787 -6.06 -53.63 20.54
N ILE A 788 -6.89 -54.28 19.71
CA ILE A 788 -7.14 -53.80 18.35
C ILE A 788 -8.53 -54.20 17.81
N CYS A 789 -9.21 -53.28 17.13
CA CYS A 789 -10.38 -53.59 16.32
C CYS A 789 -9.95 -53.82 14.86
N VAL A 790 -10.36 -54.94 14.28
CA VAL A 790 -10.13 -55.29 12.87
C VAL A 790 -11.46 -55.82 12.29
N PRO A 791 -12.30 -54.96 11.69
CA PRO A 791 -13.62 -55.36 11.21
C PRO A 791 -13.55 -56.47 10.14
N GLY A 792 -14.38 -57.50 10.29
CA GLY A 792 -14.46 -58.62 9.35
C GLY A 792 -13.33 -59.66 9.43
N ALA A 793 -12.32 -59.46 10.28
CA ALA A 793 -11.37 -60.52 10.61
C ALA A 793 -12.05 -61.62 11.44
N ARG A 794 -11.75 -62.88 11.13
CA ARG A 794 -12.16 -64.05 11.92
C ARG A 794 -11.08 -64.55 12.87
N ARG A 795 -9.82 -64.21 12.58
CA ARG A 795 -8.65 -64.54 13.39
C ARG A 795 -7.65 -63.40 13.27
N VAL A 796 -7.12 -62.93 14.39
CA VAL A 796 -6.06 -61.90 14.45
C VAL A 796 -4.94 -62.45 15.31
N SER A 797 -3.70 -62.37 14.82
CA SER A 797 -2.54 -62.98 15.44
C SER A 797 -1.34 -62.06 15.42
N VAL A 798 -0.56 -62.14 16.49
CA VAL A 798 0.75 -61.49 16.59
C VAL A 798 1.83 -62.54 16.31
N LEU A 799 2.73 -62.20 15.40
CA LEU A 799 3.83 -63.04 14.92
C LEU A 799 5.15 -62.44 15.46
N GLY A 800 5.62 -62.96 16.59
CA GLY A 800 6.93 -62.66 17.17
C GLY A 800 7.83 -63.90 17.16
N GLU A 801 8.56 -64.11 18.25
CA GLU A 801 9.31 -65.37 18.48
C GLU A 801 8.39 -66.59 18.47
N HIS A 802 7.14 -66.41 18.91
CA HIS A 802 6.03 -67.36 18.78
C HIS A 802 4.82 -66.66 18.14
N ARG A 803 3.92 -67.42 17.51
CA ARG A 803 2.60 -66.93 17.07
C ARG A 803 1.63 -66.97 18.26
N VAL A 804 0.98 -65.85 18.54
CA VAL A 804 -0.07 -65.71 19.56
C VAL A 804 -1.36 -65.26 18.87
N ASP A 805 -2.42 -66.06 19.00
CA ASP A 805 -3.75 -65.75 18.44
C ASP A 805 -4.57 -64.99 19.50
N LEU A 806 -4.94 -63.74 19.18
CA LEU A 806 -5.65 -62.83 20.09
C LEU A 806 -7.09 -63.30 20.33
N GLN A 807 -7.68 -62.90 21.46
CA GLN A 807 -9.05 -63.26 21.84
C GLN A 807 -9.99 -62.07 21.63
N ILE A 808 -11.15 -62.29 21.00
CA ILE A 808 -12.13 -61.23 20.79
C ILE A 808 -13.02 -61.02 22.03
N ASN A 809 -13.10 -59.79 22.53
CA ASN A 809 -13.90 -59.43 23.68
C ASN A 809 -15.36 -59.06 23.31
N LYS A 810 -16.19 -58.79 24.32
CA LYS A 810 -17.62 -58.44 24.17
C LYS A 810 -17.87 -57.13 23.39
N SER A 811 -16.85 -56.31 23.17
CA SER A 811 -16.89 -55.06 22.41
C SER A 811 -16.31 -55.20 21.00
N HIS A 812 -16.08 -56.44 20.53
CA HIS A 812 -15.43 -56.77 19.25
C HIS A 812 -13.99 -56.22 19.10
N ILE A 813 -13.27 -56.07 20.21
CA ILE A 813 -11.84 -55.76 20.23
C ILE A 813 -11.07 -57.07 20.43
N TRP A 814 -10.06 -57.31 19.61
CA TRP A 814 -9.09 -58.39 19.77
C TRP A 814 -8.04 -57.99 20.80
N GLU A 815 -7.90 -58.78 21.87
CA GLU A 815 -7.03 -58.48 23.00
C GLU A 815 -6.17 -59.70 23.36
N GLY A 816 -4.94 -59.46 23.82
CA GLY A 816 -4.03 -60.49 24.31
C GLY A 816 -2.65 -59.95 24.64
N GLU A 817 -1.91 -60.64 25.49
CA GLU A 817 -0.52 -60.30 25.84
C GLU A 817 0.46 -61.15 25.03
N VAL A 818 1.55 -60.52 24.58
CA VAL A 818 2.57 -61.15 23.74
C VAL A 818 3.95 -60.84 24.29
N PHE A 819 4.78 -61.88 24.46
CA PHE A 819 6.17 -61.72 24.84
C PHE A 819 7.00 -61.24 23.64
N THR A 820 7.77 -60.17 23.80
CA THR A 820 8.52 -59.56 22.69
C THR A 820 9.77 -60.36 22.30
N GLY A 821 10.34 -61.13 23.22
CA GLY A 821 11.48 -62.00 22.95
C GLY A 821 12.73 -61.23 22.52
N ASN A 822 13.53 -61.85 21.65
CA ASN A 822 14.72 -61.27 21.00
C ASN A 822 14.60 -61.22 19.45
N VAL A 823 13.39 -61.12 18.90
CA VAL A 823 13.19 -60.91 17.45
C VAL A 823 13.39 -59.44 17.07
N GLU A 824 13.87 -59.14 15.87
CA GLU A 824 14.05 -57.74 15.44
C GLU A 824 12.72 -57.00 15.18
N GLN A 825 11.68 -57.74 14.79
CA GLN A 825 10.39 -57.17 14.42
C GLN A 825 9.25 -58.15 14.71
N ILE A 826 8.16 -57.61 15.29
CA ILE A 826 6.90 -58.31 15.56
C ILE A 826 5.86 -57.84 14.54
N LYS A 827 5.07 -58.77 14.00
CA LYS A 827 4.07 -58.48 12.96
C LYS A 827 2.67 -58.83 13.41
N LEU A 828 1.74 -57.90 13.28
CA LEU A 828 0.32 -58.18 13.46
C LEU A 828 -0.26 -58.60 12.10
N ALA A 829 -0.96 -59.74 12.07
CA ALA A 829 -1.63 -60.26 10.89
C ALA A 829 -3.06 -60.70 11.18
N ALA A 830 -3.89 -60.78 10.15
CA ALA A 830 -5.28 -61.21 10.26
C ALA A 830 -5.72 -62.09 9.08
N SER A 831 -6.76 -62.89 9.30
CA SER A 831 -7.43 -63.67 8.25
C SER A 831 -8.95 -63.48 8.31
N GLN A 832 -9.58 -63.55 7.14
CA GLN A 832 -11.04 -63.59 6.94
C GLN A 832 -11.59 -65.03 6.92
N ASP A 833 -10.70 -66.03 6.97
CA ASP A 833 -10.96 -67.47 7.02
C ASP A 833 -10.31 -68.07 8.29
N GLU A 834 -11.05 -68.91 9.02
CA GLU A 834 -10.58 -69.60 10.23
C GLU A 834 -9.63 -70.75 9.92
N THR A 835 -9.72 -71.32 8.70
CA THR A 835 -9.08 -72.57 8.27
C THR A 835 -7.85 -72.37 7.38
N SER A 836 -7.73 -71.24 6.69
CA SER A 836 -6.53 -70.89 5.92
C SER A 836 -5.38 -70.46 6.84
N ASP A 837 -4.15 -70.86 6.54
CA ASP A 837 -2.94 -70.31 7.17
C ASP A 837 -2.41 -69.04 6.47
N GLN A 838 -2.98 -68.67 5.32
CA GLN A 838 -2.65 -67.41 4.66
C GLN A 838 -3.26 -66.23 5.44
N MET A 839 -2.40 -65.43 6.07
CA MET A 839 -2.76 -64.26 6.86
C MET A 839 -2.21 -62.99 6.20
N ASP A 840 -3.03 -61.95 6.09
CA ASP A 840 -2.58 -60.64 5.63
C ASP A 840 -1.89 -59.91 6.78
N ILE A 841 -0.65 -59.45 6.57
CA ILE A 841 0.06 -58.61 7.54
C ILE A 841 -0.61 -57.23 7.56
N LEU A 842 -1.08 -56.81 8.73
CA LEU A 842 -1.70 -55.51 8.98
C LEU A 842 -0.65 -54.45 9.32
N MET A 843 0.24 -54.79 10.27
CA MET A 843 1.15 -53.84 10.90
C MET A 843 2.47 -54.54 11.29
N SER A 844 3.55 -53.77 11.46
CA SER A 844 4.78 -54.23 12.11
C SER A 844 5.31 -53.25 13.16
N PHE A 845 5.95 -53.83 14.17
CA PHE A 845 6.49 -53.18 15.36
C PHE A 845 7.95 -53.62 15.48
N ASP A 846 8.87 -52.66 15.52
CA ASP A 846 10.30 -52.95 15.64
C ASP A 846 10.66 -53.11 17.13
N VAL A 847 11.52 -54.07 17.46
CA VAL A 847 11.92 -54.34 18.86
C VAL A 847 13.31 -53.75 19.09
N LEU A 848 13.48 -53.04 20.21
CA LEU A 848 14.77 -52.50 20.63
C LEU A 848 15.77 -53.64 20.89
N ARG A 849 16.99 -53.48 20.39
CA ARG A 849 18.08 -54.41 20.72
C ARG A 849 18.51 -54.22 22.17
N PRO A 850 18.66 -55.28 22.98
CA PRO A 850 19.14 -55.17 24.36
C PRO A 850 20.50 -54.45 24.43
N GLN A 851 20.68 -53.53 25.39
CA GLN A 851 21.90 -52.70 25.52
C GLN A 851 23.15 -53.48 26.00
N ASN A 852 23.12 -54.81 26.02
CA ASN A 852 24.11 -55.67 26.68
C ASN A 852 24.94 -56.55 25.72
N GLU A 853 25.29 -56.06 24.53
CA GLU A 853 26.38 -56.61 23.72
C GLU A 853 27.42 -55.54 23.35
N ILE A 854 28.25 -55.16 24.32
CA ILE A 854 29.57 -54.55 24.05
C ILE A 854 30.58 -55.69 23.90
N LYS A 855 31.24 -55.77 22.73
CA LYS A 855 32.47 -56.53 22.47
C LYS A 855 33.34 -55.76 21.48
#